data_AF-C5EY90-F1
#
_entry.id   AF-C5EY90-F1
#
_cell.length_a   1.000
_cell.length_b   1.000
_cell.length_c   1.000
_cell.angle_alpha   90.00
_cell.angle_beta   90.00
_cell.angle_gamma   90.00
#
_symmetry.space_group_name_H-M   'P 1'
#
loop_
_entity.id
_entity.type
_entity.pdbx_description
1 polymer ?
#
loop_
_entity_poly.entity_id
_entity_poly.type
_entity_poly.pdbx_seq_one_letter_code
_entity_poly.pdbx_strand_id
1 'polypeptide(L)'
;TLIGDTIDIRGGKIENTKGGTNKDNSIYFVGENIYIDADAVNLSSNNIYATAFKEGYIQRQMKNFQKDRFTFGNFNQLITNESYAYNDNGNITNKSGQSNFKKVITLGNGNADEALSEWYWFANGWNNNNGDTRSVDEFRLVGDIDFSKQIGGRDRIIIDFSDSTQNKTYTGNYAAPINNGNGNLVNADYGDAMIVGGYKQKDWMDEKDFFAANFDGGGNTLSNVDIDYYDNSFTSQIGVFGNIIEDSSKAQITIKNLIIDGINISTTVYNYDNIGGFAGYINGGNFSNIILKNIGSISGVGLESASFDIGGFAGWIDGGTFSNIILSNIESIKAVGGIPKSSPILMVGGFVGQVSDASFSDIVLENFGTISSIIDNERSYGATRSFVGGFAGRNWDKNSFSNIVLNNIGAIRGKFSSDYVGEVIGVYSGGFIGSIESGGGIFSNIILNNIGDITSEIDADNKATYVGAESFAGGFVGYRNSINTIDTFSNIYLYFNPNATILAEITDRGKGVEGFGKFYGSLSGKTTFDNINLYYNDNPNLGLNNPIKNANSDSKDYYHSISNPNGQIFLNPYVNEAQGKEIFKQALEKQNNLGGAFESNKIVNIGDDSNPIYSFEQTTSSDITPPTDPSLPNIDLGNVALEKD
;
A
#
# COMPACT_ATOMS: atom_id res chain seq x y z
N THR A 1 21.06 -31.93 25.94
CA THR A 1 20.47 -30.59 25.91
C THR A 1 21.41 -29.65 25.19
N LEU A 2 20.91 -28.88 24.23
CA LEU A 2 21.59 -27.76 23.60
C LEU A 2 20.98 -26.47 24.16
N ILE A 3 21.81 -25.53 24.58
CA ILE A 3 21.39 -24.24 25.17
C ILE A 3 22.07 -23.12 24.41
N GLY A 4 21.31 -22.09 24.03
CA GLY A 4 21.85 -20.91 23.37
C GLY A 4 20.83 -19.77 23.29
N ASP A 5 21.30 -18.56 23.02
CA ASP A 5 20.40 -17.41 22.84
C ASP A 5 19.47 -17.63 21.65
N THR A 6 20.02 -18.08 20.52
CA THR A 6 19.23 -18.54 19.37
C THR A 6 19.66 -19.94 18.97
N ILE A 7 18.69 -20.83 18.79
CA ILE A 7 18.88 -22.18 18.24
C ILE A 7 18.10 -22.25 16.93
N ASP A 8 18.81 -22.39 15.81
CA ASP A 8 18.22 -22.44 14.46
C ASP A 8 18.55 -23.79 13.81
N ILE A 9 17.52 -24.58 13.55
CA ILE A 9 17.63 -25.96 13.07
C ILE A 9 17.06 -26.02 11.64
N ARG A 10 17.96 -25.92 10.66
CA ARG A 10 17.61 -25.85 9.22
C ARG A 10 17.80 -27.15 8.44
N GLY A 11 18.11 -28.25 9.12
CA GLY A 11 18.26 -29.56 8.48
C GLY A 11 18.97 -30.59 9.33
N GLY A 12 19.09 -31.80 8.77
CA GLY A 12 19.80 -32.92 9.38
C GLY A 12 18.89 -33.95 10.06
N LYS A 13 19.48 -35.06 10.47
CA LYS A 13 18.79 -36.11 11.23
C LYS A 13 19.04 -35.91 12.72
N ILE A 14 17.97 -35.62 13.46
CA ILE A 14 18.02 -35.49 14.92
C ILE A 14 17.28 -36.70 15.49
N GLU A 15 18.04 -37.66 16.03
CA GLU A 15 17.47 -38.87 16.61
C GLU A 15 18.15 -39.21 17.94
N ASN A 16 17.35 -39.73 18.88
CA ASN A 16 17.88 -40.48 20.00
C ASN A 16 17.69 -41.99 19.74
N THR A 17 18.78 -42.70 19.45
CA THR A 17 18.77 -44.11 19.05
C THR A 17 18.45 -45.09 20.17
N LYS A 18 18.47 -44.67 21.45
CA LYS A 18 18.33 -45.58 22.60
C LYS A 18 16.90 -45.78 23.12
N GLY A 19 15.89 -45.09 22.60
CA GLY A 19 14.46 -45.34 22.84
C GLY A 19 14.01 -45.36 24.31
N GLY A 20 13.24 -44.36 24.74
CA GLY A 20 12.53 -44.39 26.04
C GLY A 20 11.87 -43.06 26.40
N THR A 21 10.81 -43.08 27.20
CA THR A 21 9.96 -41.89 27.48
C THR A 21 10.44 -41.02 28.65
N ASN A 22 11.63 -41.29 29.20
CA ASN A 22 12.14 -40.58 30.38
C ASN A 22 13.02 -39.39 29.96
N LYS A 23 13.11 -38.36 30.81
CA LYS A 23 13.90 -37.13 30.57
C LYS A 23 15.36 -37.42 30.17
N ASP A 24 15.92 -38.50 30.72
CA ASP A 24 17.30 -38.94 30.46
C ASP A 24 17.53 -39.49 29.03
N ASN A 25 16.45 -39.83 28.32
CA ASN A 25 16.47 -40.39 26.96
C ASN A 25 15.85 -39.43 25.93
N SER A 26 16.02 -38.12 26.15
CA SER A 26 15.41 -37.08 25.32
C SER A 26 16.39 -35.97 24.93
N ILE A 27 16.17 -35.35 23.77
CA ILE A 27 16.93 -34.20 23.27
C ILE A 27 16.14 -32.94 23.61
N TYR A 28 16.77 -32.01 24.33
CA TYR A 28 16.18 -30.72 24.71
C TYR A 28 16.93 -29.57 24.03
N PHE A 29 16.19 -28.68 23.39
CA PHE A 29 16.63 -27.36 22.92
C PHE A 29 16.07 -26.30 23.86
N VAL A 30 16.91 -25.46 24.45
CA VAL A 30 16.49 -24.42 25.40
C VAL A 30 17.16 -23.10 25.04
N GLY A 31 16.38 -22.05 24.77
CA GLY A 31 16.95 -20.77 24.34
C GLY A 31 15.98 -19.60 24.39
N GLU A 32 16.47 -18.39 24.08
CA GLU A 32 15.58 -17.23 23.90
C GLU A 32 14.73 -17.43 22.66
N ASN A 33 15.37 -17.76 21.54
CA ASN A 33 14.71 -18.01 20.27
C ASN A 33 15.01 -19.44 19.77
N ILE A 34 13.98 -20.14 19.29
CA ILE A 34 14.13 -21.48 18.71
C ILE A 34 13.39 -21.57 17.38
N TYR A 35 14.11 -21.90 16.32
CA TYR A 35 13.62 -21.97 14.94
C TYR A 35 13.85 -23.37 14.37
N ILE A 36 12.80 -23.96 13.81
CA ILE A 36 12.83 -25.35 13.34
C ILE A 36 12.23 -25.45 11.94
N ASP A 37 13.02 -25.91 10.98
CA ASP A 37 12.53 -26.28 9.65
C ASP A 37 12.04 -27.73 9.65
N ALA A 38 10.72 -27.92 9.72
CA ALA A 38 10.12 -29.25 9.80
C ALA A 38 10.20 -30.05 8.49
N ASP A 39 10.45 -29.40 7.36
CA ASP A 39 10.63 -30.10 6.09
C ASP A 39 12.09 -30.52 5.85
N ALA A 40 13.05 -29.81 6.44
CA ALA A 40 14.46 -30.15 6.36
C ALA A 40 14.94 -31.08 7.49
N VAL A 41 14.27 -31.07 8.64
CA VAL A 41 14.65 -31.85 9.83
C VAL A 41 13.83 -33.12 9.92
N ASN A 42 14.51 -34.26 10.04
CA ASN A 42 13.83 -35.51 10.36
C ASN A 42 13.61 -35.64 11.87
N LEU A 43 12.45 -35.19 12.36
CA LEU A 43 12.00 -35.32 13.76
C LEU A 43 11.49 -36.74 14.10
N SER A 44 12.16 -37.78 13.59
CA SER A 44 11.75 -39.20 13.69
C SER A 44 11.59 -39.79 15.10
N SER A 45 11.98 -39.09 16.16
CA SER A 45 11.88 -39.59 17.54
C SER A 45 10.91 -38.75 18.39
N ASN A 46 9.98 -39.41 19.08
CA ASN A 46 9.00 -38.80 20.01
C ASN A 46 9.60 -38.16 21.29
N ASN A 47 10.92 -37.91 21.30
CA ASN A 47 11.70 -37.52 22.47
C ASN A 47 12.53 -36.25 22.21
N ILE A 48 12.09 -35.40 21.29
CA ILE A 48 12.72 -34.10 21.02
C ILE A 48 11.82 -33.03 21.61
N TYR A 49 12.39 -32.13 22.40
CA TYR A 49 11.69 -31.07 23.11
C TYR A 49 12.39 -29.73 22.90
N ALA A 50 11.61 -28.66 22.83
CA ALA A 50 12.05 -27.29 22.64
C ALA A 50 11.38 -26.37 23.66
N THR A 51 12.16 -25.54 24.34
CA THR A 51 11.73 -24.51 25.28
C THR A 51 12.29 -23.16 24.82
N ALA A 52 11.48 -22.36 24.13
CA ALA A 52 11.83 -20.99 23.77
C ALA A 52 11.30 -20.02 24.83
N PHE A 53 12.09 -19.07 25.29
CA PHE A 53 11.67 -18.08 26.29
C PHE A 53 11.09 -16.80 25.69
N LYS A 54 11.47 -16.45 24.44
CA LYS A 54 11.05 -15.22 23.75
C LYS A 54 10.30 -15.52 22.46
N GLU A 55 10.84 -16.38 21.59
CA GLU A 55 10.19 -16.71 20.32
C GLU A 55 10.51 -18.14 19.86
N GLY A 56 9.48 -18.94 19.64
CA GLY A 56 9.60 -20.22 18.94
C GLY A 56 8.83 -20.20 17.63
N TYR A 57 9.40 -20.72 16.55
CA TYR A 57 8.65 -21.05 15.35
C TYR A 57 9.04 -22.38 14.73
N ILE A 58 8.06 -22.98 14.07
CA ILE A 58 8.23 -24.13 13.20
C ILE A 58 7.85 -23.68 11.80
N GLN A 59 8.72 -23.94 10.82
CA GLN A 59 8.49 -23.57 9.42
C GLN A 59 8.31 -24.79 8.52
N ARG A 60 7.53 -24.59 7.46
CA ARG A 60 7.44 -25.50 6.30
C ARG A 60 7.52 -24.72 4.99
N GLN A 61 7.84 -25.40 3.90
CA GLN A 61 7.79 -24.86 2.54
C GLN A 61 6.39 -25.06 1.96
N MET A 62 5.87 -24.05 1.25
CA MET A 62 4.52 -24.10 0.68
C MET A 62 4.32 -25.31 -0.24
N LYS A 63 5.32 -25.71 -1.03
CA LYS A 63 5.21 -26.91 -1.89
C LYS A 63 4.94 -28.19 -1.10
N ASN A 64 5.57 -28.37 0.06
CA ASN A 64 5.37 -29.55 0.90
C ASN A 64 4.04 -29.43 1.66
N PHE A 65 3.71 -28.23 2.12
CA PHE A 65 2.43 -27.94 2.75
C PHE A 65 1.25 -28.25 1.80
N GLN A 66 1.30 -27.81 0.54
CA GLN A 66 0.29 -28.14 -0.47
C GLN A 66 0.27 -29.63 -0.80
N LYS A 67 1.44 -30.27 -0.98
CA LYS A 67 1.54 -31.71 -1.21
C LYS A 67 0.87 -32.54 -0.10
N ASP A 68 0.94 -32.05 1.13
CA ASP A 68 0.28 -32.62 2.31
C ASP A 68 -1.14 -32.09 2.51
N ARG A 69 -1.79 -31.63 1.44
CA ARG A 69 -3.17 -31.10 1.43
C ARG A 69 -3.38 -29.97 2.44
N PHE A 70 -2.42 -29.07 2.53
CA PHE A 70 -2.43 -27.93 3.44
C PHE A 70 -2.53 -28.35 4.92
N THR A 71 -1.99 -29.51 5.29
CA THR A 71 -1.89 -29.93 6.70
C THR A 71 -0.53 -29.52 7.26
N PHE A 72 -0.51 -28.74 8.35
CA PHE A 72 0.75 -28.24 8.90
C PHE A 72 1.51 -29.36 9.63
N GLY A 73 0.78 -30.25 10.30
CA GLY A 73 1.32 -31.32 11.14
C GLY A 73 1.13 -31.04 12.63
N ASN A 74 1.30 -32.07 13.47
CA ASN A 74 1.19 -31.97 14.92
C ASN A 74 2.57 -31.98 15.58
N PHE A 75 3.00 -30.81 16.06
CA PHE A 75 4.27 -30.61 16.75
C PHE A 75 4.08 -30.31 18.25
N ASN A 76 2.89 -30.54 18.82
CA ASN A 76 2.61 -30.17 20.21
C ASN A 76 3.52 -30.91 21.20
N GLN A 77 3.96 -32.14 20.86
CA GLN A 77 4.89 -32.90 21.70
C GLN A 77 6.31 -32.34 21.68
N LEU A 78 6.67 -31.56 20.65
CA LEU A 78 7.97 -30.90 20.54
C LEU A 78 8.08 -29.69 21.48
N ILE A 79 6.97 -29.02 21.78
CA ILE A 79 6.99 -27.74 22.47
C ILE A 79 6.80 -27.97 23.97
N THR A 80 7.65 -27.34 24.79
CA THR A 80 7.60 -27.43 26.24
C THR A 80 7.62 -26.04 26.87
N ASN A 81 6.75 -25.84 27.85
CA ASN A 81 6.70 -24.63 28.68
C ASN A 81 7.47 -24.81 30.00
N GLU A 82 8.49 -25.68 30.01
CA GLU A 82 9.30 -25.94 31.19
C GLU A 82 9.97 -24.64 31.70
N SER A 83 10.07 -24.50 33.01
CA SER A 83 10.79 -23.39 33.64
C SER A 83 12.23 -23.80 33.95
N TYR A 84 13.16 -22.91 33.62
CA TYR A 84 14.58 -23.08 33.89
C TYR A 84 15.10 -21.94 34.77
N ALA A 85 16.09 -22.26 35.63
CA ALA A 85 16.86 -21.26 36.34
C ALA A 85 17.73 -20.49 35.33
N TYR A 86 17.50 -19.18 35.25
CA TYR A 86 18.06 -18.28 34.26
C TYR A 86 18.85 -17.18 34.96
N ASN A 87 20.09 -16.95 34.54
CA ASN A 87 20.95 -15.91 35.10
C ASN A 87 20.83 -14.63 34.27
N ASP A 88 20.09 -13.65 34.78
CA ASP A 88 20.01 -12.31 34.19
C ASP A 88 20.93 -11.37 34.97
N ASN A 89 22.12 -11.11 34.40
CA ASN A 89 23.12 -10.18 34.94
C ASN A 89 23.49 -10.41 36.42
N GLY A 90 23.62 -11.67 36.84
CA GLY A 90 23.98 -12.07 38.20
C GLY A 90 22.80 -12.40 39.11
N ASN A 91 21.56 -12.17 38.65
CA ASN A 91 20.34 -12.57 39.36
C ASN A 91 19.76 -13.84 38.76
N ILE A 92 19.65 -14.89 39.57
CA ILE A 92 18.99 -16.13 39.15
C ILE A 92 17.48 -15.96 39.32
N THR A 93 16.75 -15.99 38.21
CA THR A 93 15.28 -16.01 38.16
C THR A 93 14.80 -17.26 37.45
N ASN A 94 13.54 -17.65 37.65
CA ASN A 94 12.94 -18.73 36.86
C ASN A 94 12.27 -18.11 35.63
N LYS A 95 12.69 -18.55 34.45
CA LYS A 95 12.08 -18.16 33.18
C LYS A 95 11.29 -19.33 32.63
N SER A 96 10.02 -19.12 32.33
CA SER A 96 9.14 -20.14 31.77
C SER A 96 9.15 -20.09 30.25
N GLY A 97 9.21 -21.26 29.61
CA GLY A 97 9.09 -21.36 28.16
C GLY A 97 7.68 -21.07 27.64
N GLN A 98 7.61 -20.80 26.34
CA GLN A 98 6.35 -20.63 25.62
C GLN A 98 5.58 -21.95 25.52
N SER A 99 4.26 -21.86 25.57
CA SER A 99 3.35 -23.01 25.42
C SER A 99 3.07 -23.40 23.96
N ASN A 100 3.45 -22.53 23.02
CA ASN A 100 3.18 -22.67 21.60
C ASN A 100 4.27 -21.96 20.80
N PHE A 101 4.59 -22.52 19.64
CA PHE A 101 5.48 -21.93 18.65
C PHE A 101 4.63 -21.45 17.47
N LYS A 102 5.06 -20.38 16.81
CA LYS A 102 4.43 -19.87 15.59
C LYS A 102 4.51 -20.92 14.47
N LYS A 103 3.46 -21.01 13.66
CA LYS A 103 3.42 -21.75 12.40
C LYS A 103 3.81 -20.81 11.26
N VAL A 104 4.92 -21.12 10.60
CA VAL A 104 5.44 -20.31 9.49
C VAL A 104 5.39 -21.12 8.19
N ILE A 105 4.93 -20.50 7.10
CA ILE A 105 5.05 -21.07 5.77
C ILE A 105 5.94 -20.19 4.90
N THR A 106 6.96 -20.80 4.30
CA THR A 106 7.88 -20.12 3.38
C THR A 106 7.44 -20.28 1.93
N LEU A 107 7.68 -19.25 1.14
CA LEU A 107 7.28 -19.10 -0.26
C LEU A 107 8.46 -18.60 -1.10
N GLY A 108 8.44 -18.86 -2.42
CA GLY A 108 9.52 -18.46 -3.31
C GLY A 108 10.69 -19.44 -3.29
N ASN A 109 10.44 -20.70 -2.91
CA ASN A 109 11.44 -21.75 -2.89
C ASN A 109 11.69 -22.34 -4.28
N GLY A 110 12.88 -22.90 -4.49
CA GLY A 110 13.19 -23.70 -5.66
C GLY A 110 13.47 -22.87 -6.92
N ASN A 111 13.07 -23.40 -8.07
CA ASN A 111 13.21 -22.70 -9.35
C ASN A 111 12.00 -21.78 -9.63
N ALA A 112 12.08 -20.99 -10.72
CA ALA A 112 11.06 -20.00 -11.04
C ALA A 112 9.62 -20.57 -11.15
N ASP A 113 9.42 -21.73 -11.79
CA ASP A 113 8.08 -22.34 -11.88
C ASP A 113 7.59 -22.84 -10.51
N GLU A 114 8.48 -23.38 -9.68
CA GLU A 114 8.14 -23.77 -8.30
C GLU A 114 7.74 -22.56 -7.45
N ALA A 115 8.52 -21.48 -7.50
CA ALA A 115 8.23 -20.23 -6.79
C ALA A 115 6.89 -19.61 -7.20
N LEU A 116 6.62 -19.53 -8.52
CA LEU A 116 5.32 -19.11 -9.07
C LEU A 116 4.17 -19.99 -8.54
N SER A 117 4.38 -21.31 -8.53
CA SER A 117 3.38 -22.29 -8.10
C SER A 117 3.13 -22.21 -6.60
N GLU A 118 4.16 -21.96 -5.78
CA GLU A 118 3.98 -21.74 -4.34
C GLU A 118 3.11 -20.53 -4.07
N TRP A 119 3.29 -19.42 -4.80
CA TRP A 119 2.41 -18.26 -4.68
C TRP A 119 0.96 -18.58 -5.10
N TYR A 120 0.78 -19.28 -6.22
CA TYR A 120 -0.54 -19.74 -6.65
C TYR A 120 -1.24 -20.55 -5.55
N TRP A 121 -0.55 -21.51 -4.95
CA TRP A 121 -1.11 -22.37 -3.90
C TRP A 121 -1.28 -21.63 -2.57
N PHE A 122 -0.49 -20.60 -2.30
CA PHE A 122 -0.74 -19.69 -1.19
C PHE A 122 -2.09 -18.98 -1.33
N ALA A 123 -2.29 -18.30 -2.46
CA ALA A 123 -3.54 -17.60 -2.74
C ALA A 123 -4.73 -18.56 -2.76
N ASN A 124 -4.61 -19.68 -3.49
CA ASN A 124 -5.67 -20.68 -3.59
C ASN A 124 -5.99 -21.31 -2.23
N GLY A 125 -4.97 -21.71 -1.47
CA GLY A 125 -5.13 -22.32 -0.15
C GLY A 125 -5.81 -21.37 0.83
N TRP A 126 -5.38 -20.11 0.85
CA TRP A 126 -6.01 -19.08 1.66
C TRP A 126 -7.46 -18.86 1.23
N ASN A 127 -7.69 -18.46 -0.02
CA ASN A 127 -9.01 -18.07 -0.54
C ASN A 127 -10.06 -19.19 -0.49
N ASN A 128 -9.65 -20.46 -0.54
CA ASN A 128 -10.57 -21.61 -0.43
C ASN A 128 -10.63 -22.21 0.97
N ASN A 129 -9.97 -21.60 1.96
CA ASN A 129 -9.89 -22.09 3.34
C ASN A 129 -9.44 -23.57 3.41
N ASN A 130 -8.38 -23.91 2.67
CA ASN A 130 -7.88 -25.28 2.60
C ASN A 130 -7.06 -25.62 3.86
N GLY A 131 -7.42 -26.72 4.52
CA GLY A 131 -6.65 -27.29 5.63
C GLY A 131 -6.33 -26.27 6.74
N ASP A 132 -5.05 -26.19 7.10
CA ASP A 132 -4.54 -25.36 8.18
C ASP A 132 -4.14 -23.94 7.74
N THR A 133 -4.39 -23.54 6.49
CA THR A 133 -3.95 -22.25 5.90
C THR A 133 -4.33 -21.04 6.75
N ARG A 134 -5.56 -20.99 7.27
CA ARG A 134 -6.04 -19.90 8.13
C ARG A 134 -5.52 -19.94 9.58
N SER A 135 -4.81 -21.02 9.94
CA SER A 135 -4.14 -21.19 11.24
C SER A 135 -2.64 -20.91 11.20
N VAL A 136 -2.09 -20.60 10.02
CA VAL A 136 -0.71 -20.17 9.85
C VAL A 136 -0.56 -18.76 10.43
N ASP A 137 0.47 -18.55 11.24
CA ASP A 137 0.71 -17.27 11.91
C ASP A 137 1.46 -16.28 11.01
N GLU A 138 2.35 -16.78 10.15
CA GLU A 138 3.19 -15.98 9.26
C GLU A 138 3.49 -16.69 7.94
N PHE A 139 3.39 -15.95 6.85
CA PHE A 139 3.94 -16.32 5.56
C PHE A 139 5.21 -15.52 5.29
N ARG A 140 6.25 -16.17 4.77
CA ARG A 140 7.55 -15.54 4.54
C ARG A 140 8.07 -15.82 3.13
N LEU A 141 8.39 -14.77 2.37
CA LEU A 141 9.16 -14.96 1.14
C LEU A 141 10.63 -15.25 1.49
N VAL A 142 11.19 -16.27 0.86
CA VAL A 142 12.60 -16.65 0.98
C VAL A 142 13.34 -16.58 -0.37
N GLY A 143 12.66 -16.11 -1.41
CA GLY A 143 13.20 -15.86 -2.74
C GLY A 143 12.26 -15.00 -3.58
N ASP A 144 12.80 -14.41 -4.64
CA ASP A 144 12.04 -13.62 -5.60
C ASP A 144 11.04 -14.48 -6.38
N ILE A 145 9.90 -13.90 -6.73
CA ILE A 145 8.85 -14.55 -7.53
C ILE A 145 8.56 -13.69 -8.76
N ASP A 146 8.75 -14.28 -9.94
CA ASP A 146 8.49 -13.65 -11.24
C ASP A 146 7.20 -14.22 -11.86
N PHE A 147 6.19 -13.36 -11.99
CA PHE A 147 4.89 -13.61 -12.61
C PHE A 147 4.87 -13.32 -14.12
N SER A 148 6.02 -13.23 -14.78
CA SER A 148 6.08 -13.21 -16.24
C SER A 148 5.43 -14.45 -16.85
N LYS A 149 4.64 -14.28 -17.91
CA LYS A 149 4.02 -15.39 -18.65
C LYS A 149 5.05 -16.40 -19.17
N GLN A 150 6.22 -15.91 -19.59
CA GLN A 150 7.26 -16.71 -20.25
C GLN A 150 8.65 -16.42 -19.71
N ILE A 151 9.48 -17.45 -19.60
CA ILE A 151 10.93 -17.32 -19.40
C ILE A 151 11.65 -17.98 -20.58
N GLY A 152 12.54 -17.25 -21.24
CA GLY A 152 13.30 -17.75 -22.40
C GLY A 152 12.42 -18.18 -23.58
N GLY A 153 11.25 -17.55 -23.74
CA GLY A 153 10.27 -17.87 -24.79
C GLY A 153 9.43 -19.12 -24.53
N ARG A 154 9.49 -19.69 -23.32
CA ARG A 154 8.67 -20.83 -22.89
C ARG A 154 7.58 -20.36 -21.93
N ASP A 155 6.34 -20.77 -22.19
CA ASP A 155 5.24 -20.59 -21.24
C ASP A 155 5.55 -21.24 -19.89
N ARG A 156 5.24 -20.51 -18.82
CA ARG A 156 5.41 -20.95 -17.44
C ARG A 156 4.30 -21.92 -17.04
N ILE A 157 4.56 -22.73 -16.02
CA ILE A 157 3.64 -23.78 -15.57
C ILE A 157 3.38 -23.61 -14.08
N ILE A 158 2.10 -23.70 -13.70
CA ILE A 158 1.68 -23.90 -12.32
C ILE A 158 1.73 -25.40 -12.03
N ILE A 159 2.63 -25.77 -11.14
CA ILE A 159 2.92 -27.14 -10.72
C ILE A 159 1.95 -27.51 -9.60
N ASP A 160 1.27 -28.65 -9.74
CA ASP A 160 0.63 -29.31 -8.61
C ASP A 160 1.67 -30.22 -7.93
N PHE A 161 2.09 -29.86 -6.71
CA PHE A 161 3.12 -30.60 -5.99
C PHE A 161 2.65 -31.94 -5.43
N SER A 162 1.33 -32.20 -5.44
CA SER A 162 0.73 -33.48 -5.07
C SER A 162 0.63 -34.44 -6.25
N ASP A 163 0.43 -33.93 -7.47
CA ASP A 163 0.23 -34.72 -8.68
C ASP A 163 0.64 -33.93 -9.94
N SER A 164 1.85 -34.18 -10.44
CA SER A 164 2.39 -33.51 -11.63
C SER A 164 1.56 -33.67 -12.91
N THR A 165 0.62 -34.62 -12.96
CA THR A 165 -0.27 -34.77 -14.13
C THR A 165 -1.34 -33.68 -14.21
N GLN A 166 -1.53 -32.91 -13.12
CA GLN A 166 -2.48 -31.81 -13.02
C GLN A 166 -1.85 -30.42 -13.22
N ASN A 167 -0.58 -30.36 -13.62
CA ASN A 167 0.10 -29.12 -13.96
C ASN A 167 -0.66 -28.33 -15.03
N LYS A 168 -0.74 -27.01 -14.87
CA LYS A 168 -1.48 -26.11 -15.77
C LYS A 168 -0.56 -25.05 -16.34
N THR A 169 -0.75 -24.70 -17.60
CA THR A 169 -0.04 -23.57 -18.21
C THR A 169 -0.51 -22.27 -17.57
N TYR A 170 0.43 -21.44 -17.13
CA TYR A 170 0.13 -20.13 -16.59
C TYR A 170 -0.23 -19.15 -17.73
N THR A 171 -1.33 -18.42 -17.56
CA THR A 171 -1.85 -17.50 -18.58
C THR A 171 -1.03 -16.21 -18.70
N GLY A 172 -0.32 -15.83 -17.63
CA GLY A 172 0.28 -14.50 -17.47
C GLY A 172 -0.62 -13.50 -16.75
N ASN A 173 -1.90 -13.82 -16.50
CA ASN A 173 -2.82 -12.95 -15.79
C ASN A 173 -2.97 -13.43 -14.34
N TYR A 174 -2.59 -12.59 -13.39
CA TYR A 174 -2.64 -12.86 -11.95
C TYR A 174 -4.07 -13.09 -11.43
N ALA A 175 -5.08 -12.47 -12.04
CA ALA A 175 -6.48 -12.65 -11.65
C ALA A 175 -7.16 -13.89 -12.29
N ALA A 176 -6.60 -14.43 -13.38
CA ALA A 176 -7.13 -15.61 -14.07
C ALA A 176 -5.97 -16.53 -14.52
N PRO A 177 -5.26 -17.17 -13.58
CA PRO A 177 -3.95 -17.75 -13.83
C PRO A 177 -3.95 -19.01 -14.69
N ILE A 178 -5.06 -19.74 -14.80
CA ILE A 178 -5.13 -21.00 -15.58
C ILE A 178 -6.17 -21.00 -16.70
N ASN A 179 -7.12 -20.06 -16.68
CA ASN A 179 -8.25 -20.05 -17.58
C ASN A 179 -8.45 -18.67 -18.20
N ASN A 180 -7.84 -18.48 -19.37
CA ASN A 180 -8.19 -17.35 -20.23
C ASN A 180 -8.95 -17.90 -21.44
N GLY A 181 -10.23 -17.54 -21.57
CA GLY A 181 -11.04 -17.89 -22.74
C GLY A 181 -10.54 -17.17 -23.98
N ASN A 182 -9.41 -17.56 -24.57
CA ASN A 182 -8.87 -17.01 -25.82
C ASN A 182 -8.80 -15.47 -25.89
N GLY A 183 -8.58 -14.77 -24.78
CA GLY A 183 -8.56 -13.30 -24.72
C GLY A 183 -9.94 -12.64 -24.53
N ASN A 184 -11.00 -13.43 -24.35
CA ASN A 184 -12.31 -12.95 -23.95
C ASN A 184 -12.42 -12.94 -22.42
N LEU A 185 -12.06 -11.81 -21.82
CA LEU A 185 -12.11 -11.58 -20.36
C LEU A 185 -13.51 -11.75 -19.77
N VAL A 186 -14.56 -11.60 -20.57
CA VAL A 186 -15.97 -11.74 -20.15
C VAL A 186 -16.31 -13.16 -19.71
N ASN A 187 -15.54 -14.16 -20.17
CA ASN A 187 -15.75 -15.58 -19.84
C ASN A 187 -14.57 -16.18 -19.04
N ALA A 188 -13.65 -15.36 -18.53
CA ALA A 188 -12.55 -15.87 -17.73
C ALA A 188 -13.06 -16.43 -16.40
N ASP A 189 -12.47 -17.53 -15.95
CA ASP A 189 -12.69 -18.02 -14.59
C ASP A 189 -11.67 -17.33 -13.69
N TYR A 190 -12.20 -16.46 -12.84
CA TYR A 190 -11.40 -15.77 -11.86
C TYR A 190 -11.36 -16.52 -10.52
N GLY A 191 -12.18 -17.56 -10.32
CA GLY A 191 -12.32 -18.25 -9.03
C GLY A 191 -11.02 -18.82 -8.46
N ASP A 192 -9.97 -18.92 -9.26
CA ASP A 192 -8.65 -19.39 -8.87
C ASP A 192 -7.54 -18.32 -8.92
N ALA A 193 -7.91 -17.03 -8.86
CA ALA A 193 -7.00 -15.90 -8.84
C ALA A 193 -5.85 -16.04 -7.82
N MET A 194 -4.69 -15.47 -8.17
CA MET A 194 -3.55 -15.33 -7.26
C MET A 194 -3.68 -14.13 -6.31
N ILE A 195 -4.77 -13.37 -6.39
CA ILE A 195 -5.08 -12.26 -5.47
C ILE A 195 -5.44 -12.82 -4.09
N VAL A 196 -4.66 -12.49 -3.07
CA VAL A 196 -4.80 -13.07 -1.73
C VAL A 196 -5.80 -12.28 -0.89
N GLY A 197 -6.84 -12.91 -0.35
CA GLY A 197 -7.72 -12.30 0.65
C GLY A 197 -9.08 -11.86 0.11
N GLY A 198 -9.91 -12.80 -0.37
CA GLY A 198 -11.35 -12.56 -0.60
C GLY A 198 -11.68 -11.41 -1.57
N TYR A 199 -11.08 -11.40 -2.76
CA TYR A 199 -11.12 -10.27 -3.69
C TYR A 199 -12.44 -10.09 -4.47
N LYS A 200 -13.35 -11.07 -4.42
CA LYS A 200 -14.71 -11.01 -5.01
C LYS A 200 -15.77 -11.06 -3.93
N GLN A 201 -16.54 -9.98 -3.79
CA GLN A 201 -17.55 -9.87 -2.74
C GLN A 201 -18.95 -9.70 -3.33
N LYS A 202 -19.83 -10.64 -2.99
CA LYS A 202 -21.26 -10.57 -3.32
C LYS A 202 -22.01 -9.72 -2.32
N ASP A 203 -21.70 -9.96 -1.05
CA ASP A 203 -22.17 -9.20 0.09
C ASP A 203 -20.96 -8.41 0.58
N TRP A 204 -21.11 -7.08 0.71
CA TRP A 204 -20.07 -6.22 1.26
C TRP A 204 -19.65 -6.76 2.64
N MET A 205 -18.34 -6.97 2.84
CA MET A 205 -17.74 -7.36 4.12
C MET A 205 -17.99 -8.81 4.60
N ASP A 206 -18.03 -9.83 3.72
CA ASP A 206 -17.80 -11.22 4.20
C ASP A 206 -16.31 -11.42 4.55
N GLU A 207 -15.97 -11.06 5.78
CA GLU A 207 -14.59 -11.02 6.29
C GLU A 207 -13.90 -12.38 6.35
N LYS A 208 -14.64 -13.50 6.19
CA LYS A 208 -14.10 -14.87 6.32
C LYS A 208 -12.92 -15.13 5.39
N ASP A 209 -12.93 -14.49 4.22
CA ASP A 209 -11.93 -14.74 3.20
C ASP A 209 -10.76 -13.76 3.24
N PHE A 210 -10.84 -12.70 4.06
CA PHE A 210 -9.85 -11.62 4.09
C PHE A 210 -8.49 -12.15 4.60
N PHE A 211 -7.40 -11.53 4.17
CA PHE A 211 -6.07 -11.88 4.64
C PHE A 211 -5.83 -11.33 6.06
N ALA A 212 -5.44 -12.21 6.98
CA ALA A 212 -5.40 -11.94 8.42
C ALA A 212 -4.22 -12.65 9.12
N ALA A 213 -3.14 -12.92 8.38
CA ALA A 213 -1.89 -13.48 8.89
C ALA A 213 -0.74 -12.48 8.70
N ASN A 214 0.39 -12.70 9.38
CA ASN A 214 1.58 -11.88 9.12
C ASN A 214 2.18 -12.26 7.76
N PHE A 215 2.80 -11.28 7.11
CA PHE A 215 3.53 -11.50 5.87
C PHE A 215 4.88 -10.77 5.90
N ASP A 216 5.97 -11.52 5.87
CA ASP A 216 7.32 -10.96 5.76
C ASP A 216 7.90 -11.25 4.37
N GLY A 217 8.05 -10.22 3.55
CA GLY A 217 8.65 -10.34 2.23
C GLY A 217 10.15 -10.68 2.29
N GLY A 218 10.80 -10.59 3.45
CA GLY A 218 12.20 -10.94 3.62
C GLY A 218 13.16 -10.11 2.75
N GLY A 219 12.71 -8.97 2.21
CA GLY A 219 13.42 -8.14 1.24
C GLY A 219 13.40 -8.66 -0.19
N ASN A 220 12.60 -9.69 -0.47
CA ASN A 220 12.46 -10.28 -1.79
C ASN A 220 11.40 -9.55 -2.62
N THR A 221 11.44 -9.83 -3.92
CA THR A 221 10.66 -9.14 -4.94
C THR A 221 9.55 -10.01 -5.52
N LEU A 222 8.36 -9.44 -5.63
CA LEU A 222 7.29 -9.91 -6.50
C LEU A 222 7.36 -9.11 -7.80
N SER A 223 7.66 -9.77 -8.92
CA SER A 223 7.90 -9.09 -10.20
C SER A 223 6.85 -9.40 -11.25
N ASN A 224 6.57 -8.42 -12.12
CA ASN A 224 5.73 -8.57 -13.31
C ASN A 224 4.29 -9.01 -13.03
N VAL A 225 3.66 -8.40 -12.03
CA VAL A 225 2.25 -8.63 -11.69
C VAL A 225 1.38 -7.94 -12.73
N ASP A 226 0.65 -8.73 -13.51
CA ASP A 226 -0.32 -8.24 -14.50
C ASP A 226 -1.74 -8.69 -14.13
N ILE A 227 -2.63 -7.74 -13.88
CA ILE A 227 -4.01 -7.97 -13.48
C ILE A 227 -4.94 -7.37 -14.53
N ASP A 228 -5.48 -8.23 -15.38
CA ASP A 228 -6.62 -7.91 -16.24
C ASP A 228 -7.89 -8.52 -15.62
N TYR A 229 -8.81 -7.66 -15.17
CA TYR A 229 -10.00 -8.10 -14.44
C TYR A 229 -11.29 -7.56 -15.07
N TYR A 230 -12.25 -8.45 -15.28
CA TYR A 230 -13.59 -8.12 -15.76
C TYR A 230 -14.63 -8.85 -14.91
N ASP A 231 -15.55 -8.10 -14.29
CA ASP A 231 -16.65 -8.71 -13.53
C ASP A 231 -17.91 -7.82 -13.53
N ASN A 232 -19.07 -8.43 -13.74
CA ASN A 232 -20.37 -7.74 -13.77
C ASN A 232 -21.27 -8.05 -12.58
N SER A 233 -20.84 -8.91 -11.66
CA SER A 233 -21.69 -9.53 -10.65
C SER A 233 -21.25 -9.21 -9.22
N PHE A 234 -20.00 -8.80 -9.01
CA PHE A 234 -19.42 -8.63 -7.67
C PHE A 234 -18.78 -7.25 -7.49
N THR A 235 -18.64 -6.84 -6.23
CA THR A 235 -17.70 -5.79 -5.80
C THR A 235 -16.30 -6.40 -5.79
N SER A 236 -15.31 -5.71 -6.32
CA SER A 236 -13.96 -6.27 -6.48
C SER A 236 -12.93 -5.49 -5.68
N GLN A 237 -11.99 -6.23 -5.10
CA GLN A 237 -10.93 -5.71 -4.24
C GLN A 237 -9.61 -6.15 -4.85
N ILE A 238 -8.98 -5.27 -5.62
CA ILE A 238 -7.95 -5.65 -6.59
C ILE A 238 -6.58 -5.10 -6.18
N GLY A 239 -5.59 -5.99 -6.18
CA GLY A 239 -4.18 -5.73 -5.92
C GLY A 239 -3.40 -7.05 -5.84
N VAL A 240 -2.15 -7.02 -5.39
CA VAL A 240 -1.44 -8.27 -5.00
C VAL A 240 -2.24 -9.00 -3.92
N PHE A 241 -2.75 -8.23 -2.96
CA PHE A 241 -3.76 -8.63 -2.00
C PHE A 241 -5.12 -8.05 -2.39
N GLY A 242 -6.20 -8.76 -2.06
CA GLY A 242 -7.56 -8.27 -2.24
C GLY A 242 -7.98 -7.44 -1.04
N ASN A 243 -8.38 -8.13 0.03
CA ASN A 243 -8.70 -7.54 1.32
C ASN A 243 -7.72 -8.02 2.38
N ILE A 244 -7.34 -7.10 3.23
CA ILE A 244 -6.54 -7.34 4.43
C ILE A 244 -7.34 -6.86 5.63
N ILE A 245 -7.35 -7.63 6.72
CA ILE A 245 -8.04 -7.26 7.95
C ILE A 245 -7.22 -7.56 9.20
N GLU A 246 -7.30 -6.64 10.15
CA GLU A 246 -6.93 -6.85 11.53
C GLU A 246 -8.03 -7.66 12.23
N ASP A 247 -7.73 -8.91 12.54
CA ASP A 247 -8.57 -9.73 13.41
C ASP A 247 -8.34 -9.31 14.87
N SER A 248 -9.31 -8.60 15.44
CA SER A 248 -9.27 -8.13 16.84
C SER A 248 -9.07 -9.24 17.89
N SER A 249 -9.27 -10.52 17.53
CA SER A 249 -8.99 -11.67 18.39
C SER A 249 -7.53 -12.15 18.36
N LYS A 250 -6.72 -11.61 17.43
CA LYS A 250 -5.31 -11.95 17.22
C LYS A 250 -4.41 -10.76 17.55
N ALA A 251 -3.10 -11.02 17.55
CA ALA A 251 -2.12 -9.95 17.53
C ALA A 251 -2.27 -9.15 16.23
N GLN A 252 -2.03 -7.85 16.30
CA GLN A 252 -2.07 -6.95 15.15
C GLN A 252 -1.23 -7.49 14.00
N ILE A 253 -1.85 -7.61 12.81
CA ILE A 253 -1.18 -8.14 11.63
C ILE A 253 -0.03 -7.22 11.22
N THR A 254 1.05 -7.81 10.74
CA THR A 254 2.21 -7.08 10.22
C THR A 254 2.53 -7.58 8.82
N ILE A 255 2.60 -6.66 7.86
CA ILE A 255 3.09 -6.92 6.51
C ILE A 255 4.29 -6.02 6.23
N LYS A 256 5.43 -6.60 5.88
CA LYS A 256 6.68 -5.84 5.79
C LYS A 256 7.72 -6.42 4.84
N ASN A 257 8.76 -5.62 4.59
CA ASN A 257 9.98 -5.99 3.88
C ASN A 257 9.70 -6.57 2.49
N LEU A 258 8.84 -5.93 1.72
CA LEU A 258 8.39 -6.45 0.42
C LEU A 258 8.70 -5.47 -0.69
N ILE A 259 9.24 -5.98 -1.79
CA ILE A 259 9.41 -5.23 -3.03
C ILE A 259 8.41 -5.77 -4.05
N ILE A 260 7.71 -4.87 -4.74
CA ILE A 260 6.89 -5.21 -5.90
C ILE A 260 7.40 -4.38 -7.08
N ASP A 261 7.82 -5.07 -8.15
CA ASP A 261 8.51 -4.49 -9.30
C ASP A 261 7.81 -4.86 -10.61
N GLY A 262 7.19 -3.90 -11.27
CA GLY A 262 6.39 -4.17 -12.47
C GLY A 262 4.98 -4.60 -12.09
N ILE A 263 4.06 -3.63 -12.01
CA ILE A 263 2.62 -3.87 -11.80
C ILE A 263 1.84 -3.20 -12.93
N ASN A 264 0.89 -3.92 -13.52
CA ASN A 264 -0.15 -3.36 -14.36
C ASN A 264 -1.51 -3.85 -13.88
N ILE A 265 -2.47 -2.94 -13.74
CA ILE A 265 -3.84 -3.26 -13.33
C ILE A 265 -4.82 -2.58 -14.29
N SER A 266 -5.67 -3.38 -14.90
CA SER A 266 -6.78 -2.93 -15.74
C SER A 266 -8.05 -3.66 -15.31
N THR A 267 -9.01 -2.92 -14.76
CA THR A 267 -10.31 -3.46 -14.36
C THR A 267 -11.44 -2.87 -15.19
N THR A 268 -12.46 -3.68 -15.47
CA THR A 268 -13.72 -3.24 -16.04
C THR A 268 -14.87 -3.89 -15.26
N VAL A 269 -15.68 -3.08 -14.59
CA VAL A 269 -16.72 -3.57 -13.66
C VAL A 269 -18.03 -2.80 -13.75
N TYR A 270 -19.07 -3.42 -13.20
CA TYR A 270 -20.42 -2.82 -13.09
C TYR A 270 -20.77 -2.38 -11.66
N ASN A 271 -19.99 -2.79 -10.66
CA ASN A 271 -20.23 -2.49 -9.25
C ASN A 271 -19.11 -1.65 -8.66
N TYR A 272 -19.12 -1.49 -7.33
CA TYR A 272 -18.08 -0.78 -6.58
C TYR A 272 -16.76 -1.56 -6.60
N ASP A 273 -15.64 -0.87 -6.78
CA ASP A 273 -14.31 -1.49 -6.75
C ASP A 273 -13.33 -0.66 -5.92
N ASN A 274 -12.50 -1.34 -5.12
CA ASN A 274 -11.27 -0.74 -4.58
C ASN A 274 -10.06 -1.37 -5.28
N ILE A 275 -9.17 -0.52 -5.79
CA ILE A 275 -8.05 -0.94 -6.62
C ILE A 275 -6.77 -0.29 -6.10
N GLY A 276 -5.77 -1.10 -5.80
CA GLY A 276 -4.43 -0.64 -5.44
C GLY A 276 -3.34 -1.58 -5.92
N GLY A 277 -2.14 -1.05 -6.15
CA GLY A 277 -0.99 -1.87 -6.54
C GLY A 277 -0.66 -2.93 -5.48
N PHE A 278 -0.80 -2.59 -4.20
CA PHE A 278 -0.58 -3.50 -3.08
C PHE A 278 -1.87 -4.23 -2.67
N ALA A 279 -2.95 -3.50 -2.38
CA ALA A 279 -4.22 -4.09 -1.95
C ALA A 279 -5.46 -3.36 -2.49
N GLY A 280 -6.57 -4.06 -2.64
CA GLY A 280 -7.86 -3.40 -2.87
C GLY A 280 -8.34 -2.65 -1.62
N TYR A 281 -8.51 -3.39 -0.52
CA TYR A 281 -9.00 -2.87 0.76
C TYR A 281 -8.12 -3.30 1.92
N ILE A 282 -7.87 -2.38 2.85
CA ILE A 282 -7.12 -2.63 4.08
C ILE A 282 -7.95 -2.14 5.27
N ASN A 283 -8.19 -3.02 6.23
CA ASN A 283 -8.85 -2.71 7.49
C ASN A 283 -7.90 -2.99 8.67
N GLY A 284 -7.12 -1.99 9.10
CA GLY A 284 -6.15 -2.15 10.19
C GLY A 284 -4.85 -2.86 9.83
N GLY A 285 -3.97 -3.03 10.83
CA GLY A 285 -2.63 -3.64 10.68
C GLY A 285 -1.45 -2.68 10.57
N ASN A 286 -0.23 -3.24 10.55
CA ASN A 286 1.03 -2.50 10.41
C ASN A 286 1.73 -2.84 9.09
N PHE A 287 2.03 -1.81 8.29
CA PHE A 287 2.66 -1.92 6.98
C PHE A 287 3.97 -1.16 6.97
N SER A 288 5.09 -1.85 6.73
CA SER A 288 6.39 -1.19 6.80
C SER A 288 7.45 -1.73 5.86
N ASN A 289 8.38 -0.88 5.42
CA ASN A 289 9.50 -1.27 4.55
C ASN A 289 8.99 -1.91 3.26
N ILE A 290 8.12 -1.18 2.54
CA ILE A 290 7.50 -1.66 1.31
C ILE A 290 7.89 -0.75 0.14
N ILE A 291 8.33 -1.36 -0.97
CA ILE A 291 8.64 -0.64 -2.20
C ILE A 291 7.74 -1.14 -3.30
N LEU A 292 7.01 -0.23 -3.95
CA LEU A 292 6.31 -0.46 -5.20
C LEU A 292 7.00 0.37 -6.28
N LYS A 293 7.47 -0.28 -7.36
CA LYS A 293 8.18 0.43 -8.42
C LYS A 293 7.85 -0.09 -9.81
N ASN A 294 8.07 0.78 -10.79
CA ASN A 294 7.84 0.49 -12.20
C ASN A 294 6.40 0.03 -12.46
N ILE A 295 5.45 0.81 -11.94
CA ILE A 295 4.03 0.58 -12.15
C ILE A 295 3.68 1.20 -13.50
N GLY A 296 3.10 0.42 -14.41
CA GLY A 296 2.53 1.01 -15.63
C GLY A 296 1.25 1.76 -15.28
N SER A 297 0.11 1.25 -15.77
CA SER A 297 -1.18 1.86 -15.46
C SER A 297 -1.90 1.08 -14.35
N ILE A 298 -2.51 1.81 -13.41
CA ILE A 298 -3.59 1.31 -12.55
C ILE A 298 -4.88 1.99 -13.04
N SER A 299 -5.72 1.23 -13.72
CA SER A 299 -6.93 1.76 -14.38
C SER A 299 -8.18 0.98 -13.98
N GLY A 300 -9.23 1.69 -13.59
CA GLY A 300 -10.57 1.15 -13.39
C GLY A 300 -11.58 1.78 -14.34
N VAL A 301 -12.37 0.95 -15.02
CA VAL A 301 -13.46 1.38 -15.92
C VAL A 301 -14.80 0.90 -15.39
N GLY A 302 -15.64 1.86 -15.03
CA GLY A 302 -17.00 1.66 -14.56
C GLY A 302 -18.03 1.70 -15.66
N LEU A 303 -18.80 0.62 -15.74
CA LEU A 303 -20.03 0.55 -16.50
C LEU A 303 -21.21 0.83 -15.56
N GLU A 304 -22.24 1.50 -16.09
CA GLU A 304 -23.39 1.94 -15.29
C GLU A 304 -22.96 2.76 -14.06
N SER A 305 -23.46 2.45 -12.85
CA SER A 305 -23.26 3.25 -11.63
C SER A 305 -22.07 2.81 -10.76
N ALA A 306 -21.13 2.08 -11.34
CA ALA A 306 -19.89 1.67 -10.67
C ALA A 306 -19.13 2.86 -10.07
N SER A 307 -18.74 2.75 -8.80
CA SER A 307 -17.93 3.74 -8.08
C SER A 307 -16.58 3.12 -7.76
N PHE A 308 -15.54 3.95 -7.64
CA PHE A 308 -14.16 3.47 -7.53
C PHE A 308 -13.39 4.20 -6.46
N ASP A 309 -12.65 3.45 -5.68
CA ASP A 309 -11.50 3.95 -4.95
C ASP A 309 -10.22 3.38 -5.57
N ILE A 310 -9.36 4.23 -6.13
CA ILE A 310 -8.11 3.82 -6.80
C ILE A 310 -6.92 4.53 -6.17
N GLY A 311 -5.92 3.77 -5.75
CA GLY A 311 -4.64 4.30 -5.27
C GLY A 311 -3.45 3.56 -5.86
N GLY A 312 -2.25 4.16 -5.76
CA GLY A 312 -1.02 3.47 -6.13
C GLY A 312 -0.70 2.31 -5.16
N PHE A 313 -1.00 2.48 -3.88
CA PHE A 313 -0.82 1.47 -2.84
C PHE A 313 -2.12 0.70 -2.58
N ALA A 314 -3.19 1.40 -2.18
CA ALA A 314 -4.47 0.78 -1.86
C ALA A 314 -5.66 1.52 -2.47
N GLY A 315 -6.76 0.83 -2.75
CA GLY A 315 -8.02 1.50 -3.11
C GLY A 315 -8.61 2.22 -1.90
N TRP A 316 -8.90 1.47 -0.83
CA TRP A 316 -9.41 2.02 0.43
C TRP A 316 -8.66 1.48 1.64
N ILE A 317 -8.28 2.39 2.54
CA ILE A 317 -7.72 2.11 3.87
C ILE A 317 -8.71 2.58 4.95
N ASP A 318 -9.09 1.67 5.84
CA ASP A 318 -9.88 1.92 7.05
C ASP A 318 -9.11 1.42 8.27
N GLY A 319 -8.27 2.28 8.83
CA GLY A 319 -7.37 1.94 9.94
C GLY A 319 -6.00 1.40 9.52
N GLY A 320 -5.10 1.38 10.49
CA GLY A 320 -3.74 0.83 10.37
C GLY A 320 -2.63 1.88 10.41
N THR A 321 -1.39 1.39 10.42
CA THR A 321 -0.18 2.21 10.39
C THR A 321 0.67 1.88 9.18
N PHE A 322 1.13 2.90 8.47
CA PHE A 322 1.88 2.79 7.22
C PHE A 322 3.15 3.61 7.36
N SER A 323 4.30 2.95 7.28
CA SER A 323 5.59 3.59 7.54
C SER A 323 6.69 3.11 6.61
N ASN A 324 7.60 3.98 6.20
CA ASN A 324 8.74 3.62 5.36
C ASN A 324 8.31 2.93 4.04
N ILE A 325 7.48 3.64 3.26
CA ILE A 325 6.92 3.13 2.01
C ILE A 325 7.35 4.02 0.84
N ILE A 326 7.81 3.40 -0.26
CA ILE A 326 8.18 4.11 -1.48
C ILE A 326 7.33 3.60 -2.64
N LEU A 327 6.68 4.53 -3.35
CA LEU A 327 6.08 4.30 -4.66
C LEU A 327 6.87 5.09 -5.71
N SER A 328 7.37 4.42 -6.74
CA SER A 328 8.22 5.06 -7.75
C SER A 328 7.87 4.64 -9.17
N ASN A 329 8.00 5.57 -10.11
CA ASN A 329 7.80 5.35 -11.54
C ASN A 329 6.41 4.76 -11.85
N ILE A 330 5.38 5.58 -11.69
CA ILE A 330 3.99 5.22 -12.04
C ILE A 330 3.60 5.94 -13.33
N GLU A 331 3.23 5.20 -14.38
CA GLU A 331 2.80 5.82 -15.64
C GLU A 331 1.50 6.61 -15.46
N SER A 332 0.45 5.95 -14.94
CA SER A 332 -0.81 6.63 -14.63
C SER A 332 -1.68 5.89 -13.63
N ILE A 333 -2.51 6.65 -12.91
CA ILE A 333 -3.60 6.14 -12.09
C ILE A 333 -4.89 6.78 -12.60
N LYS A 334 -5.85 5.95 -13.01
CA LYS A 334 -7.01 6.42 -13.77
C LYS A 334 -8.30 5.72 -13.40
N ALA A 335 -9.30 6.48 -13.00
CA ALA A 335 -10.69 6.02 -12.92
C ALA A 335 -11.51 6.59 -14.09
N VAL A 336 -12.26 5.74 -14.78
CA VAL A 336 -13.24 6.17 -15.79
C VAL A 336 -14.61 5.68 -15.35
N GLY A 337 -15.53 6.58 -15.08
CA GLY A 337 -16.88 6.25 -14.65
C GLY A 337 -17.95 6.69 -15.66
N GLY A 338 -19.03 5.92 -15.67
CA GLY A 338 -20.37 6.44 -15.92
C GLY A 338 -20.98 6.30 -17.32
N ILE A 339 -20.50 5.31 -18.05
CA ILE A 339 -20.99 4.98 -19.39
C ILE A 339 -22.33 4.20 -19.32
N PRO A 340 -23.44 4.64 -19.94
CA PRO A 340 -23.79 6.01 -20.35
C PRO A 340 -24.76 6.72 -19.37
N LYS A 341 -25.37 6.02 -18.40
CA LYS A 341 -26.38 6.58 -17.48
C LYS A 341 -26.08 6.18 -16.05
N SER A 342 -25.63 7.12 -15.22
CA SER A 342 -25.07 6.79 -13.92
C SER A 342 -24.78 8.01 -13.05
N SER A 343 -24.49 7.78 -11.78
CA SER A 343 -24.02 8.81 -10.84
C SER A 343 -22.90 8.25 -9.95
N PRO A 344 -21.71 8.01 -10.53
CA PRO A 344 -20.62 7.35 -9.83
C PRO A 344 -19.93 8.30 -8.84
N ILE A 345 -19.25 7.72 -7.86
CA ILE A 345 -18.28 8.42 -7.03
C ILE A 345 -16.91 7.86 -7.37
N LEU A 346 -16.00 8.72 -7.83
CA LEU A 346 -14.63 8.35 -8.15
C LEU A 346 -13.68 9.00 -7.15
N MET A 347 -12.87 8.20 -6.47
CA MET A 347 -11.85 8.62 -5.52
C MET A 347 -10.49 8.09 -5.99
N VAL A 348 -9.59 8.99 -6.37
CA VAL A 348 -8.32 8.63 -7.00
C VAL A 348 -7.17 9.32 -6.29
N GLY A 349 -6.22 8.57 -5.75
CA GLY A 349 -5.03 9.10 -5.10
C GLY A 349 -3.74 8.51 -5.66
N GLY A 350 -2.62 9.23 -5.50
CA GLY A 350 -1.31 8.66 -5.80
C GLY A 350 -0.94 7.49 -4.89
N PHE A 351 -1.34 7.56 -3.62
CA PHE A 351 -1.14 6.50 -2.63
C PHE A 351 -2.44 5.71 -2.38
N VAL A 352 -3.54 6.40 -2.06
CA VAL A 352 -4.80 5.77 -1.66
C VAL A 352 -6.03 6.45 -2.26
N GLY A 353 -7.04 5.71 -2.71
CA GLY A 353 -8.30 6.29 -3.18
C GLY A 353 -9.06 6.99 -2.03
N GLN A 354 -9.44 6.22 -1.02
CA GLN A 354 -10.10 6.70 0.20
C GLN A 354 -9.36 6.26 1.46
N VAL A 355 -9.34 7.13 2.48
CA VAL A 355 -8.71 6.80 3.76
C VAL A 355 -9.58 7.21 4.96
N SER A 356 -9.57 6.35 5.99
CA SER A 356 -10.26 6.50 7.27
C SER A 356 -9.40 5.94 8.41
N ASP A 357 -9.42 6.60 9.58
CA ASP A 357 -8.79 6.20 10.85
C ASP A 357 -7.35 5.64 10.80
N ALA A 358 -6.53 6.10 9.85
CA ALA A 358 -5.18 5.60 9.59
C ALA A 358 -4.06 6.61 9.89
N SER A 359 -2.85 6.09 10.06
CA SER A 359 -1.63 6.87 10.29
C SER A 359 -0.53 6.57 9.28
N PHE A 360 0.01 7.62 8.67
CA PHE A 360 1.03 7.57 7.64
C PHE A 360 2.28 8.31 8.08
N SER A 361 3.42 7.64 8.04
CA SER A 361 4.73 8.26 8.29
C SER A 361 5.74 7.85 7.23
N ASP A 362 6.67 8.73 6.88
CA ASP A 362 7.89 8.32 6.17
C ASP A 362 7.53 7.66 4.82
N ILE A 363 6.79 8.40 3.98
CA ILE A 363 6.30 7.91 2.68
C ILE A 363 6.84 8.79 1.55
N VAL A 364 7.33 8.15 0.50
CA VAL A 364 7.79 8.83 -0.72
C VAL A 364 7.00 8.34 -1.93
N LEU A 365 6.48 9.29 -2.70
CA LEU A 365 5.94 9.07 -4.04
C LEU A 365 6.84 9.82 -5.02
N GLU A 366 7.38 9.14 -6.03
CA GLU A 366 8.27 9.76 -7.00
C GLU A 366 7.98 9.36 -8.45
N ASN A 367 8.04 10.35 -9.35
CA ASN A 367 7.92 10.18 -10.80
C ASN A 367 6.59 9.54 -11.21
N PHE A 368 5.50 10.27 -11.00
CA PHE A 368 4.17 9.86 -11.42
C PHE A 368 3.78 10.64 -12.67
N GLY A 369 3.18 9.96 -13.65
CA GLY A 369 2.56 10.64 -14.78
C GLY A 369 1.26 11.33 -14.36
N THR A 370 0.12 10.87 -14.88
CA THR A 370 -1.18 11.49 -14.59
C THR A 370 -1.98 10.68 -13.57
N ILE A 371 -2.48 11.36 -12.54
CA ILE A 371 -3.49 10.86 -11.61
C ILE A 371 -4.81 11.50 -12.02
N SER A 372 -5.81 10.71 -12.39
CA SER A 372 -7.04 11.27 -12.95
C SER A 372 -8.30 10.47 -12.69
N SER A 373 -9.41 11.20 -12.68
CA SER A 373 -10.74 10.62 -12.77
C SER A 373 -11.51 11.30 -13.91
N ILE A 374 -12.20 10.51 -14.72
CA ILE A 374 -13.01 10.99 -15.83
C ILE A 374 -14.41 10.41 -15.68
N ILE A 375 -15.40 11.28 -15.63
CA ILE A 375 -16.81 10.89 -15.68
C ILE A 375 -17.37 11.44 -16.99
N ASP A 376 -17.85 10.56 -17.87
CA ASP A 376 -18.38 10.94 -19.18
C ASP A 376 -19.69 10.20 -19.46
N ASN A 377 -20.81 10.91 -19.23
CA ASN A 377 -22.13 10.31 -19.14
C ASN A 377 -23.09 10.97 -20.12
N GLU A 378 -23.94 10.20 -20.81
CA GLU A 378 -25.11 10.77 -21.49
C GLU A 378 -26.08 11.40 -20.47
N ARG A 379 -26.26 10.78 -19.30
CA ARG A 379 -27.15 11.29 -18.23
C ARG A 379 -26.66 10.96 -16.84
N SER A 380 -26.67 11.95 -15.95
CA SER A 380 -26.52 11.79 -14.49
C SER A 380 -27.84 12.09 -13.79
N TYR A 381 -28.42 11.11 -13.07
CA TYR A 381 -29.70 11.29 -12.38
C TYR A 381 -29.55 11.66 -10.90
N GLY A 382 -28.52 11.15 -10.24
CA GLY A 382 -28.16 11.42 -8.85
C GLY A 382 -26.89 12.26 -8.70
N ALA A 383 -26.53 12.54 -7.45
CA ALA A 383 -25.32 13.27 -7.11
C ALA A 383 -24.06 12.53 -7.57
N THR A 384 -23.19 13.23 -8.28
CA THR A 384 -21.95 12.67 -8.85
C THR A 384 -20.75 13.39 -8.27
N ARG A 385 -19.72 12.65 -7.88
CA ARG A 385 -18.51 13.23 -7.27
C ARG A 385 -17.23 12.62 -7.81
N SER A 386 -16.25 13.47 -8.00
CA SER A 386 -14.88 13.11 -8.36
C SER A 386 -13.93 13.76 -7.36
N PHE A 387 -13.04 12.95 -6.80
CA PHE A 387 -12.04 13.34 -5.82
C PHE A 387 -10.68 12.86 -6.32
N VAL A 388 -9.76 13.78 -6.61
CA VAL A 388 -8.44 13.43 -7.14
C VAL A 388 -7.35 14.10 -6.30
N GLY A 389 -6.44 13.31 -5.73
CA GLY A 389 -5.34 13.83 -4.92
C GLY A 389 -3.98 13.28 -5.35
N GLY A 390 -2.92 14.07 -5.18
CA GLY A 390 -1.56 13.56 -5.37
C GLY A 390 -1.19 12.45 -4.39
N PHE A 391 -1.76 12.45 -3.18
CA PHE A 391 -1.60 11.39 -2.18
C PHE A 391 -2.92 10.61 -1.99
N ALA A 392 -4.00 11.28 -1.59
CA ALA A 392 -5.30 10.63 -1.37
C ALA A 392 -6.44 11.31 -2.12
N GLY A 393 -7.34 10.52 -2.72
CA GLY A 393 -8.57 11.06 -3.32
C GLY A 393 -9.44 11.71 -2.26
N ARG A 394 -9.78 10.96 -1.21
CA ARG A 394 -10.66 11.41 -0.13
C ARG A 394 -10.12 11.04 1.25
N ASN A 395 -10.03 12.04 2.12
CA ASN A 395 -9.78 11.86 3.55
C ASN A 395 -11.12 11.90 4.30
N TRP A 396 -11.52 10.74 4.81
CA TRP A 396 -12.67 10.57 5.68
C TRP A 396 -12.20 10.25 7.09
N ASP A 397 -12.96 10.66 8.10
CA ASP A 397 -12.58 10.57 9.51
C ASP A 397 -11.17 11.13 9.85
N LYS A 398 -10.65 10.83 11.04
CA LYS A 398 -9.43 11.49 11.55
C LYS A 398 -8.18 10.69 11.19
N ASN A 399 -7.42 11.18 10.21
CA ASN A 399 -6.15 10.58 9.80
C ASN A 399 -4.94 11.42 10.21
N SER A 400 -3.77 10.79 10.27
CA SER A 400 -2.49 11.48 10.50
C SER A 400 -1.49 11.23 9.38
N PHE A 401 -0.85 12.30 8.93
CA PHE A 401 0.12 12.32 7.83
C PHE A 401 1.37 13.06 8.29
N SER A 402 2.49 12.34 8.30
CA SER A 402 3.77 12.86 8.78
C SER A 402 4.92 12.45 7.87
N ASN A 403 5.87 13.34 7.63
CA ASN A 403 7.09 13.04 6.87
C ASN A 403 6.78 12.42 5.49
N ILE A 404 5.95 13.10 4.69
CA ILE A 404 5.54 12.60 3.37
C ILE A 404 6.12 13.48 2.27
N VAL A 405 6.67 12.85 1.23
CA VAL A 405 7.23 13.54 0.08
C VAL A 405 6.59 13.07 -1.21
N LEU A 406 6.11 14.01 -2.03
CA LEU A 406 5.70 13.78 -3.41
C LEU A 406 6.68 14.49 -4.33
N ASN A 407 7.40 13.74 -5.16
CA ASN A 407 8.34 14.27 -6.16
C ASN A 407 7.81 14.03 -7.57
N ASN A 408 7.86 15.04 -8.42
CA ASN A 408 7.63 14.93 -9.86
C ASN A 408 6.29 14.26 -10.21
N ILE A 409 5.18 14.86 -9.77
CA ILE A 409 3.83 14.45 -10.16
C ILE A 409 3.43 15.23 -11.41
N GLY A 410 3.20 14.54 -12.52
CA GLY A 410 2.96 15.15 -13.82
C GLY A 410 1.67 15.96 -13.90
N ALA A 411 0.52 15.35 -13.56
CA ALA A 411 -0.75 16.06 -13.48
C ALA A 411 -1.76 15.36 -12.56
N ILE A 412 -2.66 16.14 -11.97
CA ILE A 412 -3.77 15.70 -11.12
C ILE A 412 -5.06 16.28 -11.72
N ARG A 413 -5.95 15.43 -12.24
CA ARG A 413 -7.07 15.88 -13.08
C ARG A 413 -8.39 15.21 -12.76
N GLY A 414 -9.36 15.99 -12.30
CA GLY A 414 -10.77 15.60 -12.23
C GLY A 414 -11.53 16.18 -13.42
N LYS A 415 -12.28 15.33 -14.14
CA LYS A 415 -13.17 15.77 -15.21
C LYS A 415 -14.54 15.13 -15.09
N PHE A 416 -15.58 15.94 -15.24
CA PHE A 416 -16.95 15.52 -15.45
C PHE A 416 -17.50 16.10 -16.76
N SER A 417 -18.20 15.26 -17.53
CA SER A 417 -18.87 15.60 -18.78
C SER A 417 -20.25 14.97 -18.81
N SER A 418 -21.31 15.74 -19.07
CA SER A 418 -22.64 15.17 -19.32
C SER A 418 -23.61 16.04 -20.13
N ASP A 419 -24.41 15.39 -20.98
CA ASP A 419 -25.53 16.03 -21.71
C ASP A 419 -26.73 16.35 -20.80
N TYR A 420 -26.85 15.69 -19.64
CA TYR A 420 -27.96 15.89 -18.71
C TYR A 420 -27.57 15.63 -17.26
N VAL A 421 -27.95 16.57 -16.38
CA VAL A 421 -27.66 16.51 -14.95
C VAL A 421 -28.96 16.71 -14.15
N GLY A 422 -29.29 15.74 -13.31
CA GLY A 422 -30.47 15.74 -12.44
C GLY A 422 -30.22 16.21 -11.00
N GLU A 423 -28.97 16.15 -10.51
CA GLU A 423 -28.55 16.42 -9.12
C GLU A 423 -27.19 17.16 -9.03
N VAL A 424 -26.68 17.42 -7.82
CA VAL A 424 -25.44 18.19 -7.59
C VAL A 424 -24.20 17.44 -8.10
N ILE A 425 -23.28 18.16 -8.73
CA ILE A 425 -21.98 17.64 -9.18
C ILE A 425 -20.85 18.28 -8.39
N GLY A 426 -19.89 17.47 -7.95
CA GLY A 426 -18.64 17.93 -7.34
C GLY A 426 -17.41 17.34 -8.02
N VAL A 427 -16.48 18.17 -8.47
CA VAL A 427 -15.17 17.75 -8.99
C VAL A 427 -14.09 18.47 -8.20
N TYR A 428 -13.29 17.71 -7.46
CA TYR A 428 -12.32 18.26 -6.52
C TYR A 428 -10.94 17.66 -6.72
N SER A 429 -9.95 18.52 -6.97
CA SER A 429 -8.57 18.12 -7.24
C SER A 429 -7.62 18.83 -6.29
N GLY A 430 -6.75 18.09 -5.63
CA GLY A 430 -5.75 18.64 -4.71
C GLY A 430 -4.36 18.10 -4.97
N GLY A 431 -3.34 18.96 -4.85
CA GLY A 431 -1.95 18.51 -5.00
C GLY A 431 -1.57 17.40 -4.02
N PHE A 432 -2.20 17.35 -2.85
CA PHE A 432 -2.06 16.28 -1.86
C PHE A 432 -3.37 15.51 -1.64
N ILE A 433 -4.47 16.19 -1.29
CA ILE A 433 -5.78 15.55 -1.04
C ILE A 433 -6.88 16.16 -1.91
N GLY A 434 -7.68 15.32 -2.58
CA GLY A 434 -8.84 15.78 -3.35
C GLY A 434 -9.91 16.43 -2.46
N SER A 435 -10.36 15.73 -1.41
CA SER A 435 -11.30 16.27 -0.42
C SER A 435 -11.02 15.81 1.01
N ILE A 436 -11.15 16.73 1.97
CA ILE A 436 -11.17 16.45 3.41
C ILE A 436 -12.61 16.61 3.92
N GLU A 437 -13.17 15.52 4.43
CA GLU A 437 -14.55 15.48 4.89
C GLU A 437 -14.62 15.30 6.42
N SER A 438 -15.45 14.38 6.91
CA SER A 438 -15.68 14.18 8.35
C SER A 438 -14.38 13.87 9.13
N GLY A 439 -14.37 14.09 10.44
CA GLY A 439 -13.27 13.71 11.36
C GLY A 439 -12.02 14.61 11.40
N GLY A 440 -11.71 15.32 10.32
CA GLY A 440 -10.55 16.21 10.23
C GLY A 440 -9.22 15.47 9.98
N GLY A 441 -8.08 16.12 10.18
CA GLY A 441 -6.78 15.53 9.86
C GLY A 441 -5.59 16.28 10.45
N ILE A 442 -4.50 15.54 10.69
CA ILE A 442 -3.22 16.07 11.16
C ILE A 442 -2.20 15.92 10.05
N PHE A 443 -1.72 17.06 9.53
CA PHE A 443 -0.79 17.14 8.41
C PHE A 443 0.49 17.82 8.90
N SER A 444 1.60 17.10 8.87
CA SER A 444 2.88 17.58 9.39
C SER A 444 4.04 17.16 8.51
N ASN A 445 4.98 18.06 8.26
CA ASN A 445 6.21 17.76 7.53
C ASN A 445 5.95 17.15 6.15
N ILE A 446 5.20 17.86 5.32
CA ILE A 446 4.81 17.37 3.99
C ILE A 446 5.48 18.23 2.91
N ILE A 447 6.16 17.56 1.99
CA ILE A 447 6.90 18.18 0.89
C ILE A 447 6.28 17.75 -0.44
N LEU A 448 5.86 18.71 -1.25
CA LEU A 448 5.42 18.51 -2.62
C LEU A 448 6.44 19.21 -3.52
N ASN A 449 7.20 18.44 -4.29
CA ASN A 449 8.30 18.93 -5.12
C ASN A 449 8.00 18.66 -6.60
N ASN A 450 7.97 19.74 -7.39
CA ASN A 450 7.78 19.72 -8.83
C ASN A 450 6.43 19.10 -9.23
N ILE A 451 5.35 19.65 -8.65
CA ILE A 451 3.98 19.27 -8.97
C ILE A 451 3.55 20.01 -10.25
N GLY A 452 3.04 19.27 -11.23
CA GLY A 452 2.50 19.78 -12.47
C GLY A 452 1.07 20.30 -12.34
N ASP A 453 0.25 20.08 -13.37
CA ASP A 453 -1.09 20.66 -13.45
C ASP A 453 -2.04 20.05 -12.42
N ILE A 454 -2.92 20.89 -11.86
CA ILE A 454 -4.03 20.47 -11.00
C ILE A 454 -5.32 21.04 -11.58
N THR A 455 -6.18 20.20 -12.15
CA THR A 455 -7.40 20.64 -12.83
C THR A 455 -8.66 19.96 -12.32
N SER A 456 -9.72 20.75 -12.17
CA SER A 456 -11.09 20.28 -11.95
C SER A 456 -11.98 20.89 -13.02
N GLU A 457 -12.58 20.05 -13.85
CA GLU A 457 -13.33 20.49 -15.02
C GLU A 457 -14.73 19.86 -15.03
N ILE A 458 -15.75 20.69 -15.23
CA ILE A 458 -17.13 20.27 -15.41
C ILE A 458 -17.61 20.82 -16.75
N ASP A 459 -18.03 19.94 -17.65
CA ASP A 459 -18.71 20.28 -18.89
C ASP A 459 -20.13 19.70 -18.82
N ALA A 460 -21.15 20.56 -18.68
CA ALA A 460 -22.51 20.10 -18.45
C ALA A 460 -23.55 20.94 -19.22
N ASP A 461 -24.35 20.28 -20.07
CA ASP A 461 -25.29 20.94 -20.98
C ASP A 461 -26.67 21.15 -20.30
N ASN A 462 -26.85 22.26 -19.57
CA ASN A 462 -28.02 22.45 -18.70
C ASN A 462 -29.28 22.98 -19.41
N LYS A 463 -30.23 22.09 -19.74
CA LYS A 463 -31.58 22.44 -20.21
C LYS A 463 -32.65 22.10 -19.17
N ALA A 464 -32.95 23.09 -18.32
CA ALA A 464 -34.23 23.31 -17.62
C ALA A 464 -34.44 22.82 -16.16
N THR A 465 -33.45 22.29 -15.43
CA THR A 465 -33.60 21.95 -14.00
C THR A 465 -32.45 22.47 -13.15
N TYR A 466 -32.76 23.14 -12.04
CA TYR A 466 -31.77 23.77 -11.17
C TYR A 466 -30.99 22.72 -10.37
N VAL A 467 -29.70 22.56 -10.64
CA VAL A 467 -28.81 21.76 -9.80
C VAL A 467 -27.40 22.32 -9.84
N GLY A 468 -26.82 22.56 -8.67
CA GLY A 468 -25.54 23.25 -8.50
C GLY A 468 -24.36 22.37 -8.93
N ALA A 469 -23.34 23.00 -9.50
CA ALA A 469 -22.07 22.38 -9.84
C ALA A 469 -20.94 23.03 -9.02
N GLU A 470 -20.04 22.21 -8.48
CA GLU A 470 -18.91 22.63 -7.67
C GLU A 470 -17.61 22.10 -8.30
N SER A 471 -16.76 23.01 -8.78
CA SER A 471 -15.45 22.67 -9.31
C SER A 471 -14.38 23.34 -8.44
N PHE A 472 -13.58 22.55 -7.74
CA PHE A 472 -12.53 23.06 -6.85
C PHE A 472 -11.16 22.45 -7.13
N ALA A 473 -10.14 23.29 -7.21
CA ALA A 473 -8.75 22.88 -7.44
C ALA A 473 -7.78 23.58 -6.48
N GLY A 474 -7.08 22.83 -5.63
CA GLY A 474 -6.15 23.39 -4.66
C GLY A 474 -4.75 22.85 -4.83
N GLY A 475 -3.74 23.70 -4.63
CA GLY A 475 -2.34 23.26 -4.66
C GLY A 475 -2.00 22.19 -3.62
N PHE A 476 -2.76 22.11 -2.52
CA PHE A 476 -2.66 21.07 -1.49
C PHE A 476 -3.99 20.31 -1.32
N VAL A 477 -5.10 21.02 -1.05
CA VAL A 477 -6.43 20.42 -0.79
C VAL A 477 -7.46 20.92 -1.81
N GLY A 478 -8.15 20.03 -2.53
CA GLY A 478 -9.21 20.45 -3.45
C GLY A 478 -10.39 21.08 -2.71
N TYR A 479 -11.03 20.30 -1.84
CA TYR A 479 -12.21 20.73 -1.09
C TYR A 479 -12.15 20.33 0.38
N ARG A 480 -12.73 21.16 1.26
CA ARG A 480 -12.86 20.87 2.69
C ARG A 480 -14.25 21.27 3.19
N ASN A 481 -15.02 20.31 3.71
CA ASN A 481 -16.47 20.46 3.99
C ASN A 481 -16.91 20.41 5.48
N SER A 482 -16.06 19.95 6.42
CA SER A 482 -16.55 19.66 7.79
C SER A 482 -16.53 20.89 8.73
N ILE A 483 -17.69 21.39 9.18
CA ILE A 483 -17.72 22.53 10.12
C ILE A 483 -17.43 22.19 11.60
N ASN A 484 -17.45 20.91 11.97
CA ASN A 484 -17.39 20.48 13.39
C ASN A 484 -16.04 19.92 13.83
N THR A 485 -15.11 19.70 12.91
CA THR A 485 -13.77 19.18 13.19
C THR A 485 -12.70 20.22 12.84
N ILE A 486 -11.53 20.09 13.46
CA ILE A 486 -10.39 20.98 13.20
C ILE A 486 -9.34 20.20 12.43
N ASP A 487 -8.96 20.72 11.25
CA ASP A 487 -7.77 20.25 10.54
C ASP A 487 -6.54 21.05 10.97
N THR A 488 -5.42 20.36 11.13
CA THR A 488 -4.14 20.97 11.53
C THR A 488 -3.12 20.75 10.43
N PHE A 489 -2.54 21.84 9.94
CA PHE A 489 -1.52 21.84 8.89
C PHE A 489 -0.26 22.49 9.43
N SER A 490 0.86 21.78 9.41
CA SER A 490 2.13 22.25 9.96
C SER A 490 3.31 21.86 9.08
N ASN A 491 4.25 22.79 8.86
CA ASN A 491 5.51 22.54 8.16
C ASN A 491 5.30 21.92 6.76
N ILE A 492 4.55 22.62 5.91
CA ILE A 492 4.21 22.16 4.57
C ILE A 492 4.96 22.99 3.53
N TYR A 493 5.58 22.35 2.56
CA TYR A 493 6.43 22.98 1.54
C TYR A 493 6.03 22.52 0.14
N LEU A 494 5.53 23.43 -0.70
CA LEU A 494 5.05 23.13 -2.06
C LEU A 494 5.89 23.88 -3.10
N TYR A 495 6.59 23.16 -3.95
CA TYR A 495 7.23 23.68 -5.16
C TYR A 495 6.46 23.22 -6.39
N PHE A 496 5.83 24.18 -7.07
CA PHE A 496 5.15 23.92 -8.34
C PHE A 496 6.14 23.94 -9.51
N ASN A 497 5.88 23.11 -10.52
CA ASN A 497 6.57 23.20 -11.80
C ASN A 497 6.41 24.63 -12.38
N PRO A 498 7.45 25.21 -13.03
CA PRO A 498 7.38 26.56 -13.59
C PRO A 498 6.21 26.81 -14.56
N ASN A 499 5.69 25.74 -15.18
CA ASN A 499 4.59 25.77 -16.14
C ASN A 499 3.30 25.13 -15.59
N ALA A 500 3.26 24.70 -14.32
CA ALA A 500 2.07 24.11 -13.73
C ALA A 500 0.91 25.10 -13.68
N THR A 501 -0.29 24.62 -13.94
CA THR A 501 -1.54 25.38 -13.84
C THR A 501 -2.41 24.83 -12.71
N ILE A 502 -3.13 25.71 -12.01
CA ILE A 502 -4.25 25.30 -11.16
C ILE A 502 -5.52 25.88 -11.79
N LEU A 503 -6.44 25.01 -12.17
CA LEU A 503 -7.67 25.36 -12.88
C LEU A 503 -8.89 24.70 -12.22
N ALA A 504 -9.92 25.49 -11.98
CA ALA A 504 -11.26 25.00 -11.73
C ALA A 504 -12.20 25.67 -12.73
N GLU A 505 -12.85 24.88 -13.59
CA GLU A 505 -13.70 25.40 -14.66
C GLU A 505 -15.04 24.65 -14.72
N ILE A 506 -16.10 25.39 -14.94
CA ILE A 506 -17.46 24.91 -15.21
C ILE A 506 -17.93 25.53 -16.53
N THR A 507 -17.95 24.72 -17.58
CA THR A 507 -18.62 25.05 -18.84
C THR A 507 -20.10 24.70 -18.70
N ASP A 508 -20.86 25.59 -18.05
CA ASP A 508 -22.33 25.50 -17.91
C ASP A 508 -22.98 26.82 -18.38
N ARG A 509 -24.21 26.76 -18.89
CA ARG A 509 -25.11 27.91 -19.08
C ARG A 509 -26.00 28.17 -17.85
N GLY A 510 -25.61 27.67 -16.67
CA GLY A 510 -26.34 27.68 -15.39
C GLY A 510 -25.45 28.05 -14.17
N LYS A 511 -26.00 27.88 -12.94
CA LYS A 511 -25.39 28.35 -11.68
C LYS A 511 -24.42 27.30 -11.09
N GLY A 512 -23.11 27.55 -11.20
CA GLY A 512 -22.05 26.77 -10.54
C GLY A 512 -21.15 27.62 -9.62
N VAL A 513 -20.27 26.97 -8.86
CA VAL A 513 -19.24 27.59 -8.04
C VAL A 513 -17.88 27.02 -8.42
N GLU A 514 -16.99 27.90 -8.84
CA GLU A 514 -15.60 27.60 -9.14
C GLU A 514 -14.72 28.15 -8.01
N GLY A 515 -13.67 27.40 -7.66
CA GLY A 515 -12.71 27.84 -6.65
C GLY A 515 -11.36 27.20 -6.85
N PHE A 516 -10.33 28.02 -7.08
CA PHE A 516 -8.97 27.54 -7.24
C PHE A 516 -7.94 28.42 -6.51
N GLY A 517 -7.04 27.78 -5.78
CA GLY A 517 -6.13 28.45 -4.85
C GLY A 517 -4.80 27.73 -4.70
N LYS A 518 -3.77 28.46 -4.27
CA LYS A 518 -2.40 27.91 -4.19
C LYS A 518 -2.24 26.87 -3.09
N PHE A 519 -3.12 26.90 -2.08
CA PHE A 519 -3.19 25.88 -1.04
C PHE A 519 -4.49 25.09 -1.09
N TYR A 520 -5.66 25.74 -1.11
CA TYR A 520 -6.96 25.07 -1.19
C TYR A 520 -7.81 25.57 -2.35
N GLY A 521 -8.67 24.70 -2.91
CA GLY A 521 -9.68 25.10 -3.88
C GLY A 521 -10.87 25.78 -3.19
N SER A 522 -11.43 25.12 -2.17
CA SER A 522 -12.46 25.68 -1.29
C SER A 522 -12.28 25.18 0.15
N LEU A 523 -12.41 26.10 1.10
CA LEU A 523 -12.21 25.86 2.52
C LEU A 523 -13.45 26.29 3.32
N SER A 524 -14.10 25.33 3.98
CA SER A 524 -15.20 25.60 4.90
C SER A 524 -14.94 24.95 6.25
N GLY A 525 -15.27 25.62 7.36
CA GLY A 525 -15.10 25.16 8.75
C GLY A 525 -13.72 25.48 9.37
N LYS A 526 -13.37 24.85 10.51
CA LYS A 526 -12.20 25.23 11.32
C LYS A 526 -10.91 24.56 10.85
N THR A 527 -9.87 25.35 10.61
CA THR A 527 -8.51 24.88 10.34
C THR A 527 -7.47 25.67 11.14
N THR A 528 -6.30 25.08 11.31
CA THR A 528 -5.12 25.76 11.85
C THR A 528 -3.97 25.55 10.87
N PHE A 529 -3.20 26.62 10.65
CA PHE A 529 -2.05 26.62 9.78
C PHE A 529 -0.83 26.99 10.60
N ASP A 530 0.29 26.35 10.33
CA ASP A 530 1.59 26.70 10.90
C ASP A 530 2.68 26.41 9.87
N ASN A 531 3.52 27.40 9.60
CA ASN A 531 4.67 27.25 8.70
C ASN A 531 4.37 26.58 7.34
N ILE A 532 3.45 27.15 6.56
CA ILE A 532 3.11 26.69 5.21
C ILE A 532 3.86 27.54 4.19
N ASN A 533 4.61 26.94 3.26
CA ASN A 533 5.48 27.65 2.32
C ASN A 533 5.19 27.21 0.89
N LEU A 534 4.78 28.15 0.03
CA LEU A 534 4.38 27.89 -1.35
C LEU A 534 5.32 28.60 -2.32
N TYR A 535 5.93 27.86 -3.24
CA TYR A 535 6.92 28.33 -4.20
C TYR A 535 6.37 28.18 -5.62
N TYR A 536 6.19 29.30 -6.31
CA TYR A 536 5.54 29.32 -7.63
C TYR A 536 6.15 30.36 -8.57
N ASN A 537 6.01 30.13 -9.86
CA ASN A 537 6.46 31.07 -10.89
C ASN A 537 5.50 32.26 -11.00
N ASP A 538 5.99 33.48 -10.76
CA ASP A 538 5.18 34.71 -10.85
C ASP A 538 5.15 35.35 -12.24
N ASN A 539 5.96 34.82 -13.14
CA ASN A 539 6.12 35.25 -14.52
C ASN A 539 6.29 34.03 -15.46
N PRO A 540 5.28 33.14 -15.54
CA PRO A 540 5.35 32.02 -16.46
C PRO A 540 5.38 32.50 -17.91
N ASN A 541 5.94 31.67 -18.79
CA ASN A 541 6.17 32.00 -20.19
C ASN A 541 4.86 32.45 -20.87
N LEU A 542 4.86 33.61 -21.53
CA LEU A 542 3.65 34.35 -22.00
C LEU A 542 2.80 33.64 -23.08
N GLY A 543 3.21 32.46 -23.55
CA GLY A 543 2.53 31.69 -24.60
C GLY A 543 1.67 30.52 -24.12
N LEU A 544 1.61 30.26 -22.82
CA LEU A 544 0.79 29.20 -22.21
C LEU A 544 -0.33 29.86 -21.39
N ASN A 545 -1.56 29.33 -21.46
CA ASN A 545 -2.69 29.75 -20.62
C ASN A 545 -2.40 29.38 -19.16
N ASN A 546 -1.62 30.20 -18.45
CA ASN A 546 -1.24 29.93 -17.07
C ASN A 546 -1.10 31.27 -16.34
N PRO A 547 -1.58 31.41 -15.09
CA PRO A 547 -0.63 31.19 -14.01
C PRO A 547 -1.26 30.78 -12.67
N ILE A 548 -0.61 29.89 -11.93
CA ILE A 548 -0.77 29.73 -10.47
C ILE A 548 -0.81 31.09 -9.73
N LYS A 549 -0.14 32.12 -10.27
CA LYS A 549 -0.26 33.52 -9.81
C LYS A 549 -1.71 33.99 -9.64
N ASN A 550 -2.60 33.65 -10.57
CA ASN A 550 -4.00 34.08 -10.56
C ASN A 550 -4.89 33.21 -9.66
N ALA A 551 -4.41 32.07 -9.17
CA ALA A 551 -5.14 31.28 -8.18
C ALA A 551 -5.35 32.11 -6.90
N ASN A 552 -6.61 32.32 -6.53
CA ASN A 552 -7.00 33.35 -5.57
C ASN A 552 -8.17 32.97 -4.65
N SER A 553 -8.70 31.73 -4.69
CA SER A 553 -9.76 31.30 -3.75
C SER A 553 -9.29 31.34 -2.30
N ASP A 554 -7.98 31.38 -2.12
CA ASP A 554 -7.26 31.53 -0.88
C ASP A 554 -7.27 33.00 -0.40
N SER A 555 -7.21 33.98 -1.32
CA SER A 555 -6.93 35.41 -1.09
C SER A 555 -7.78 36.18 -0.06
N LYS A 556 -8.99 35.72 0.31
CA LYS A 556 -9.80 36.40 1.34
C LYS A 556 -9.24 36.22 2.76
N ASP A 557 -8.45 35.15 2.96
CA ASP A 557 -7.80 34.82 4.24
C ASP A 557 -6.32 35.25 4.28
N TYR A 558 -5.73 35.59 3.12
CA TYR A 558 -4.34 36.08 3.01
C TYR A 558 -4.31 37.58 2.74
N TYR A 559 -4.10 38.37 3.79
CA TYR A 559 -3.56 39.71 3.60
C TYR A 559 -2.13 39.57 3.03
N HIS A 560 -1.90 40.17 1.86
CA HIS A 560 -0.63 40.31 1.13
C HIS A 560 0.67 39.95 1.89
N SER A 561 1.46 39.07 1.27
CA SER A 561 2.58 38.28 1.82
C SER A 561 3.79 39.04 2.40
N ILE A 562 3.82 40.37 2.40
CA ILE A 562 4.94 41.14 2.99
C ILE A 562 4.65 41.55 4.44
N SER A 563 3.42 41.40 4.91
CA SER A 563 3.00 41.80 6.25
C SER A 563 1.76 41.02 6.72
N ASN A 564 1.80 39.68 6.65
CA ASN A 564 0.80 38.82 7.28
C ASN A 564 0.99 38.88 8.81
N PRO A 565 0.10 39.54 9.59
CA PRO A 565 0.34 39.75 11.03
C PRO A 565 0.22 38.47 11.85
N ASN A 566 -0.35 37.40 11.29
CA ASN A 566 -0.50 36.10 11.94
C ASN A 566 0.47 35.03 11.39
N GLY A 567 1.15 35.25 10.26
CA GLY A 567 2.39 34.57 9.87
C GLY A 567 2.35 33.06 9.61
N GLN A 568 1.22 32.47 9.18
CA GLN A 568 1.10 31.00 9.08
C GLN A 568 1.32 30.42 7.67
N ILE A 569 1.10 31.21 6.60
CA ILE A 569 1.31 30.79 5.20
C ILE A 569 2.13 31.84 4.46
N PHE A 570 3.17 31.38 3.76
CA PHE A 570 4.19 32.17 3.08
C PHE A 570 4.17 31.90 1.58
N LEU A 571 4.07 32.97 0.79
CA LEU A 571 4.10 32.94 -0.66
C LEU A 571 5.50 33.37 -1.15
N ASN A 572 6.19 32.47 -1.84
CA ASN A 572 7.57 32.62 -2.28
C ASN A 572 7.65 32.59 -3.82
N PRO A 573 7.34 33.70 -4.50
CA PRO A 573 7.43 33.76 -5.96
C PRO A 573 8.88 33.63 -6.45
N TYR A 574 9.07 32.98 -7.59
CA TYR A 574 10.34 32.91 -8.32
C TYR A 574 10.13 33.26 -9.79
N VAL A 575 11.20 33.69 -10.48
CA VAL A 575 11.11 34.17 -11.88
C VAL A 575 11.54 33.13 -12.92
N ASN A 576 12.22 32.06 -12.49
CA ASN A 576 12.62 30.93 -13.32
C ASN A 576 12.87 29.66 -12.49
N GLU A 577 12.92 28.51 -13.17
CA GLU A 577 13.09 27.19 -12.56
C GLU A 577 14.33 27.06 -11.67
N ALA A 578 15.48 27.56 -12.13
CA ALA A 578 16.74 27.42 -11.39
C ALA A 578 16.68 28.18 -10.06
N GLN A 579 16.13 29.40 -10.08
CA GLN A 579 15.89 30.16 -8.85
C GLN A 579 14.90 29.44 -7.94
N GLY A 580 13.79 28.93 -8.50
CA GLY A 580 12.76 28.22 -7.75
C GLY A 580 13.29 26.98 -7.01
N LYS A 581 14.07 26.14 -7.70
CA LYS A 581 14.72 24.96 -7.10
C LYS A 581 15.67 25.35 -5.97
N GLU A 582 16.50 26.37 -6.18
CA GLU A 582 17.49 26.81 -5.20
C GLU A 582 16.85 27.35 -3.91
N ILE A 583 15.86 28.25 -4.03
CA ILE A 583 15.18 28.80 -2.83
C ILE A 583 14.40 27.73 -2.08
N PHE A 584 13.83 26.75 -2.80
CA PHE A 584 13.12 25.63 -2.19
C PHE A 584 14.08 24.72 -1.43
N LYS A 585 15.19 24.33 -2.06
CA LYS A 585 16.27 23.54 -1.45
C LYS A 585 16.77 24.20 -0.16
N GLN A 586 17.12 25.49 -0.21
CA GLN A 586 17.59 26.23 0.97
C GLN A 586 16.56 26.28 2.10
N ALA A 587 15.28 26.39 1.77
CA ALA A 587 14.21 26.39 2.77
C ALA A 587 14.08 25.04 3.47
N LEU A 588 14.19 23.94 2.72
CA LEU A 588 14.19 22.58 3.25
C LEU A 588 15.43 22.32 4.12
N GLU A 589 16.62 22.62 3.62
CA GLU A 589 17.88 22.47 4.36
C GLU A 589 17.90 23.29 5.65
N LYS A 590 17.27 24.47 5.67
CA LYS A 590 17.12 25.28 6.88
C LYS A 590 16.40 24.51 7.98
N GLN A 591 15.38 23.72 7.64
CA GLN A 591 14.58 22.95 8.60
C GLN A 591 15.31 21.72 9.16
N ASN A 592 16.41 21.28 8.56
CA ASN A 592 17.26 20.21 9.09
C ASN A 592 18.13 20.64 10.28
N ASN A 593 18.20 21.96 10.58
CA ASN A 593 19.03 22.49 11.65
C ASN A 593 18.34 22.44 13.02
N LEU A 594 19.10 22.63 14.10
CA LEU A 594 18.61 22.67 15.48
C LEU A 594 17.41 23.63 15.64
N GLY A 595 16.29 23.11 16.15
CA GLY A 595 15.02 23.83 16.31
C GLY A 595 14.18 23.93 15.03
N GLY A 596 14.60 23.29 13.93
CA GLY A 596 13.86 23.19 12.67
C GLY A 596 12.91 22.00 12.64
N ALA A 597 11.94 22.03 11.72
CA ALA A 597 10.88 21.02 11.61
C ALA A 597 11.36 19.60 11.28
N PHE A 598 12.53 19.48 10.66
CA PHE A 598 13.11 18.21 10.17
C PHE A 598 14.37 17.82 10.96
N GLU A 599 14.58 18.39 12.15
CA GLU A 599 15.77 18.11 12.96
C GLU A 599 15.89 16.61 13.32
N SER A 600 14.77 15.98 13.70
CA SER A 600 14.74 14.58 14.15
C SER A 600 14.72 13.55 13.02
N ASN A 601 14.32 13.98 11.81
CA ASN A 601 14.31 13.16 10.61
C ASN A 601 14.55 14.10 9.43
N LYS A 602 15.80 14.16 8.96
CA LYS A 602 16.23 15.19 8.01
C LYS A 602 15.72 14.88 6.62
N ILE A 603 15.44 15.94 5.88
CA ILE A 603 15.19 15.84 4.44
C ILE A 603 16.52 15.85 3.69
N VAL A 604 16.70 14.90 2.77
CA VAL A 604 17.88 14.75 1.91
C VAL A 604 17.47 14.79 0.45
N ASN A 605 18.35 15.29 -0.42
CA ASN A 605 18.21 15.13 -1.87
C ASN A 605 18.90 13.82 -2.27
N ILE A 606 18.12 12.82 -2.70
CA ILE A 606 18.60 11.54 -3.23
C ILE A 606 18.72 11.55 -4.76
N GLY A 607 18.21 12.61 -5.41
CA GLY A 607 18.37 12.86 -6.84
C GLY A 607 19.62 13.67 -7.17
N ASP A 608 19.74 14.08 -8.43
CA ASP A 608 20.76 15.05 -8.84
C ASP A 608 20.30 16.49 -8.56
N ASP A 609 21.24 17.45 -8.46
CA ASP A 609 20.90 18.85 -8.17
C ASP A 609 20.07 19.51 -9.29
N SER A 610 20.09 18.97 -10.51
CA SER A 610 19.31 19.50 -11.64
C SER A 610 17.86 18.99 -11.65
N ASN A 611 17.62 17.83 -11.04
CA ASN A 611 16.32 17.20 -10.86
C ASN A 611 16.25 16.63 -9.43
N PRO A 612 16.11 17.51 -8.42
CA PRO A 612 16.15 17.09 -7.03
C PRO A 612 14.99 16.15 -6.72
N ILE A 613 15.29 15.06 -6.04
CA ILE A 613 14.33 14.12 -5.48
C ILE A 613 14.55 14.13 -3.99
N TYR A 614 13.54 14.58 -3.24
CA TYR A 614 13.66 14.65 -1.78
C TYR A 614 13.15 13.37 -1.13
N SER A 615 13.79 12.96 -0.05
CA SER A 615 13.30 11.92 0.86
C SER A 615 13.72 12.26 2.29
N PHE A 616 12.99 11.74 3.26
CA PHE A 616 13.45 11.75 4.64
C PHE A 616 14.54 10.69 4.83
N GLU A 617 15.53 10.94 5.70
CA GLU A 617 16.64 10.01 5.94
C GLU A 617 16.14 8.60 6.33
N GLN A 618 15.00 8.49 7.01
CA GLN A 618 14.41 7.20 7.38
C GLN A 618 13.66 6.49 6.23
N THR A 619 13.51 7.13 5.07
CA THR A 619 12.72 6.64 3.92
C THR A 619 13.56 6.58 2.63
N THR A 620 14.84 6.29 2.73
CA THR A 620 15.66 6.04 1.54
C THR A 620 15.56 4.57 1.12
N SER A 621 15.69 4.28 -0.18
CA SER A 621 15.65 2.89 -0.66
C SER A 621 16.74 2.01 -0.04
N SER A 622 17.87 2.60 0.39
CA SER A 622 18.91 1.91 1.15
C SER A 622 18.49 1.49 2.57
N ASP A 623 17.54 2.18 3.18
CA ASP A 623 17.06 1.87 4.54
C ASP A 623 15.87 0.90 4.55
N ILE A 624 15.32 0.58 3.37
CA ILE A 624 14.24 -0.41 3.18
C ILE A 624 14.81 -1.83 2.94
N THR A 625 16.08 -2.06 3.24
CA THR A 625 16.61 -3.43 3.32
C THR A 625 16.20 -4.08 4.64
N PRO A 626 15.81 -5.36 4.67
CA PRO A 626 15.62 -6.06 5.94
C PRO A 626 16.89 -5.93 6.77
N PRO A 627 16.79 -5.85 8.11
CA PRO A 627 17.98 -6.01 8.94
C PRO A 627 18.62 -7.35 8.56
N THR A 628 19.79 -7.31 7.92
CA THR A 628 20.64 -8.50 7.82
C THR A 628 21.06 -8.80 9.24
N ASP A 629 20.44 -9.76 9.92
CA ASP A 629 20.90 -10.19 11.24
C ASP A 629 22.24 -10.90 11.05
N PRO A 630 23.39 -10.25 11.35
CA PRO A 630 24.70 -10.85 11.16
C PRO A 630 25.04 -11.80 12.32
N SER A 631 24.13 -11.96 13.29
CA SER A 631 24.37 -12.66 14.57
C SER A 631 23.80 -14.07 14.63
N LEU A 632 23.32 -14.63 13.52
CA LEU A 632 22.99 -16.05 13.44
C LEU A 632 24.26 -16.86 13.10
N PRO A 633 24.95 -17.48 14.07
CA PRO A 633 25.90 -18.53 13.74
C PRO A 633 25.14 -19.65 13.03
N ASN A 634 25.48 -19.89 11.78
CA ASN A 634 24.95 -21.00 11.01
C ASN A 634 25.59 -22.29 11.57
N ILE A 635 24.93 -22.91 12.55
CA ILE A 635 25.36 -24.20 13.10
C ILE A 635 24.73 -25.29 12.24
N ASP A 636 25.40 -25.65 11.14
CA ASP A 636 25.15 -26.95 10.50
C ASP A 636 25.64 -28.04 11.46
N LEU A 637 24.69 -28.67 12.15
CA LEU A 637 24.98 -29.74 13.10
C LEU A 637 25.51 -31.00 12.40
N GLY A 638 25.36 -31.14 11.08
CA GLY A 638 25.61 -32.41 10.39
C GLY A 638 24.78 -33.56 10.97
N ASN A 639 25.17 -34.81 10.71
CA ASN A 639 24.58 -35.97 11.38
C ASN A 639 25.13 -36.06 12.81
N VAL A 640 24.39 -35.59 13.81
CA VAL A 640 24.76 -35.72 15.22
C VAL A 640 24.17 -37.00 15.80
N ALA A 641 25.01 -38.04 15.91
CA ALA A 641 24.73 -39.20 16.75
C ALA A 641 25.38 -38.98 18.13
N LEU A 642 24.58 -38.79 19.18
CA LEU A 642 25.08 -38.75 20.56
C LEU A 642 25.25 -40.18 21.07
N GLU A 643 26.41 -40.78 20.81
CA GLU A 643 26.87 -41.95 21.57
C GLU A 643 27.54 -41.46 22.86
N LYS A 644 26.99 -41.87 24.00
CA LYS A 644 27.66 -41.73 25.30
C LYS A 644 28.14 -43.10 25.74
N ASP A 645 29.44 -43.17 26.07
CA ASP A 645 30.01 -44.14 26.99
C ASP A 645 29.21 -44.18 28.32
#